data_AF-A0A367XWY1-F1
#
_entry.id   AF-A0A367XWY1-F1
#
_cell.length_a   1.000
_cell.length_b   1.000
_cell.length_c   1.000
_cell.angle_alpha   90.00
_cell.angle_beta   90.00
_cell.angle_gamma   90.00
#
_symmetry.space_group_name_H-M   'P 1'
#
loop_
_entity.id
_entity.type
_entity.pdbx_description
1 polymer ?
#
loop_
_entity_poly.entity_id
_entity_poly.type
_entity_poly.pdbx_seq_one_letter_code
_entity_poly.pdbx_strand_id
1 'polypeptide(L)'
;MNFARTERRKSMAERRPSTNYTPPVIPHLAGLEKPQDQYLKINNCDVLIMGTGLQESILAAALSWQGTQVLHIDHNNYYGDSCSTLTIEQLKKWCADVNNGKIHHFQDAQIYIPGGKHTNQFDSKDYGIDLTPKIMFCQSDLLSLLIKSRVYRYLEFQSLSNFHVFENDDFQQKVNATTKQDIFTDKSLSLVTKRNLMKFLKFLLLDPEIEYKTKIKPYKDLPIQQFLKQEFKLEDPQINELVYSIGLSYKEQTNTKQALIRIKRFLSSFDVYGKFPCMVSKYGGPGELLQGFCRSAAVAGTTYKLNTNLTDFDPTSKIAHFDDGSHIKINEKVIISPTQLPKFLQSSYDKVVENMQPYYITRFVTVVRRDCREWMSGNESLAIVVFPPHSLPTDNNFSVQVIIQNGGSGVCPNGQAIWFSNTVEQDLNRAKADLESAFEKMEASLLRESSSDEIVNDMLDDNDFVMSAQGTPIVANSFKLGSSLINFVPKEKLEIVCKLGYVQKTFINPDLSNIFKPDEENNIVYKNVKDANNEIIFTNMPSSELSYDGTITDVKSIYQKITGTTDDFFDVDFEDDEDEYDRNNQPVVPPKRASVVGGIVGGGVSGTNLAALREQLSNQGNGNENAIDSDEEMQEEEDQGRGPEPFGADEMEL
;
A
#
# COMPACT_ATOMS: atom_id res chain seq x y z
N MET A 1 -30.27 -58.25 -40.60
CA MET A 1 -29.16 -57.73 -39.78
C MET A 1 -28.72 -56.41 -40.38
N ASN A 2 -28.98 -55.29 -39.71
CA ASN A 2 -28.32 -54.00 -39.91
C ASN A 2 -28.70 -53.12 -38.70
N PHE A 3 -27.90 -53.20 -37.65
CA PHE A 3 -27.97 -52.24 -36.54
C PHE A 3 -27.24 -50.97 -37.00
N ALA A 4 -28.02 -49.94 -37.33
CA ALA A 4 -27.53 -48.61 -37.62
C ALA A 4 -27.00 -47.95 -36.34
N ARG A 5 -25.82 -47.34 -36.44
CA ARG A 5 -25.15 -46.57 -35.37
C ARG A 5 -26.06 -45.45 -34.88
N THR A 6 -26.27 -45.40 -33.57
CA THR A 6 -26.95 -44.32 -32.86
C THR A 6 -26.14 -43.02 -33.00
N GLU A 7 -26.66 -42.05 -33.74
CA GLU A 7 -26.15 -40.68 -33.76
C GLU A 7 -26.29 -40.05 -32.36
N ARG A 8 -25.21 -39.42 -31.87
CA ARG A 8 -25.23 -38.61 -30.65
C ARG A 8 -26.23 -37.48 -30.81
N ARG A 9 -27.15 -37.33 -29.84
CA ARG A 9 -27.96 -36.11 -29.69
C ARG A 9 -27.02 -34.90 -29.57
N LYS A 10 -27.17 -33.95 -30.49
CA LYS A 10 -26.55 -32.62 -30.42
C LYS A 10 -26.90 -31.93 -29.10
N SER A 11 -25.90 -31.31 -28.47
CA SER A 11 -26.02 -30.56 -27.22
C SER A 11 -26.97 -29.37 -27.40
N MET A 12 -27.58 -28.94 -26.29
CA MET A 12 -28.53 -27.81 -26.24
C MET A 12 -27.97 -26.47 -26.77
N ALA A 13 -26.65 -26.35 -26.94
CA ALA A 13 -26.01 -25.19 -27.53
C ALA A 13 -26.19 -25.09 -29.06
N GLU A 14 -26.46 -26.21 -29.76
CA GLU A 14 -26.58 -26.24 -31.23
C GLU A 14 -28.02 -26.02 -31.74
N ARG A 15 -28.97 -25.62 -30.88
CA ARG A 15 -30.40 -25.48 -31.22
C ARG A 15 -30.98 -24.06 -31.07
N ARG A 16 -30.15 -23.01 -31.00
CA ARG A 16 -30.68 -21.64 -31.01
C ARG A 16 -30.59 -21.05 -32.42
N PRO A 17 -31.69 -20.51 -32.98
CA PRO A 17 -31.61 -19.68 -34.17
C PRO A 17 -30.77 -18.46 -33.85
N SER A 18 -29.91 -18.05 -34.79
CA SER A 18 -29.11 -16.84 -34.72
C SER A 18 -30.03 -15.63 -34.56
N THR A 19 -30.24 -15.19 -33.33
CA THR A 19 -30.71 -13.84 -33.06
C THR A 19 -29.63 -12.90 -33.59
N ASN A 20 -30.00 -12.02 -34.52
CA ASN A 20 -29.11 -10.97 -35.00
C ASN A 20 -28.58 -10.22 -33.77
N TYR A 21 -27.27 -10.30 -33.59
CA TYR A 21 -26.54 -9.48 -32.64
C TYR A 21 -26.64 -8.05 -33.17
N THR A 22 -27.57 -7.28 -32.61
CA THR A 22 -27.47 -5.83 -32.66
C THR A 22 -26.39 -5.50 -31.62
N PRO A 23 -25.18 -5.07 -32.03
CA PRO A 23 -24.21 -4.59 -31.06
C PRO A 23 -24.88 -3.54 -30.19
N PRO A 24 -24.55 -3.46 -28.88
CA PRO A 24 -24.91 -2.27 -28.11
C PRO A 24 -24.44 -1.08 -28.93
N VAL A 25 -25.39 -0.20 -29.28
CA VAL A 25 -25.02 1.08 -29.87
C VAL A 25 -24.14 1.72 -28.80
N ILE A 26 -22.83 1.71 -29.05
CA ILE A 26 -21.90 2.52 -28.27
C ILE A 26 -22.52 3.91 -28.36
N PRO A 27 -23.02 4.47 -27.24
CA PRO A 27 -23.49 5.84 -27.28
C PRO A 27 -22.36 6.65 -27.91
N HIS A 28 -22.70 7.46 -28.91
CA HIS A 28 -21.72 8.33 -29.54
C HIS A 28 -20.93 8.98 -28.41
N LEU A 29 -19.59 8.90 -28.45
CA LEU A 29 -18.71 9.51 -27.44
C LEU A 29 -19.05 11.00 -27.37
N ALA A 30 -20.02 11.36 -26.54
CA ALA A 30 -20.33 12.73 -26.18
C ALA A 30 -19.16 13.17 -25.30
N GLY A 31 -18.34 14.09 -25.82
CA GLY A 31 -17.08 14.47 -25.19
C GLY A 31 -15.89 14.61 -26.14
N LEU A 32 -16.04 14.26 -27.42
CA LEU A 32 -15.10 14.67 -28.49
C LEU A 32 -15.52 15.97 -29.20
N GLU A 33 -16.57 16.64 -28.72
CA GLU A 33 -16.79 18.04 -29.07
C GLU A 33 -15.71 18.85 -28.37
N LYS A 34 -15.00 19.74 -29.09
CA LYS A 34 -14.15 20.74 -28.42
C LYS A 34 -15.01 21.36 -27.31
N PRO A 35 -14.57 21.37 -26.04
CA PRO A 35 -15.35 21.96 -24.97
C PRO A 35 -15.79 23.35 -25.42
N GLN A 36 -17.10 23.63 -25.37
CA GLN A 36 -17.62 24.90 -25.85
C GLN A 36 -16.86 26.02 -25.14
N ASP A 37 -16.42 27.06 -25.86
CA ASP A 37 -15.56 28.13 -25.33
C ASP A 37 -16.10 28.78 -24.03
N GLN A 38 -17.40 28.63 -23.77
CA GLN A 38 -18.09 29.09 -22.58
C GLN A 38 -17.72 28.30 -21.31
N TYR A 39 -17.44 27.00 -21.40
CA TYR A 39 -16.99 26.15 -20.27
C TYR A 39 -15.49 26.26 -20.01
N LEU A 40 -14.71 26.74 -20.98
CA LEU A 40 -13.25 26.91 -20.87
C LEU A 40 -12.84 28.22 -20.18
N LYS A 41 -13.76 29.18 -20.04
CA LYS A 41 -13.50 30.46 -19.38
C LYS A 41 -13.91 30.41 -17.92
N ILE A 42 -13.12 29.68 -17.13
CA ILE A 42 -13.22 29.74 -15.68
C ILE A 42 -12.67 31.09 -15.22
N ASN A 43 -13.57 31.98 -14.82
CA ASN A 43 -13.20 33.31 -14.34
C ASN A 43 -12.96 33.34 -12.83
N ASN A 44 -13.51 32.36 -12.10
CA ASN A 44 -13.28 32.16 -10.68
C ASN A 44 -13.40 30.67 -10.31
N CYS A 45 -12.78 30.30 -9.20
CA CYS A 45 -12.98 29.02 -8.51
C CYS A 45 -12.88 29.26 -7.00
N ASP A 46 -13.35 28.31 -6.20
CA ASP A 46 -13.28 28.42 -4.75
C ASP A 46 -11.91 28.03 -4.23
N VAL A 47 -11.40 26.89 -4.69
CA VAL A 47 -10.11 26.34 -4.26
C VAL A 47 -9.22 26.07 -5.47
N LEU A 48 -7.98 26.59 -5.42
CA LEU A 48 -6.91 26.23 -6.35
C LEU A 48 -6.01 25.19 -5.69
N ILE A 49 -5.81 24.04 -6.34
CA ILE A 49 -4.91 22.99 -5.88
C ILE A 49 -3.76 22.85 -6.89
N MET A 50 -2.52 22.91 -6.41
CA MET A 50 -1.30 22.77 -7.22
C MET A 50 -0.56 21.48 -6.86
N GLY A 51 -0.42 20.61 -7.86
CA GLY A 51 0.14 19.27 -7.73
C GLY A 51 -0.94 18.23 -7.70
N THR A 52 -0.78 17.19 -8.50
CA THR A 52 -1.73 16.08 -8.61
C THR A 52 -1.26 14.86 -7.82
N GLY A 53 -0.60 15.09 -6.68
CA GLY A 53 -0.23 14.03 -5.75
C GLY A 53 -1.46 13.38 -5.11
N LEU A 54 -1.24 12.27 -4.41
CA LEU A 54 -2.33 11.48 -3.84
C LEU A 54 -3.19 12.29 -2.86
N GLN A 55 -2.58 13.13 -2.03
CA GLN A 55 -3.29 13.94 -1.05
C GLN A 55 -4.16 14.99 -1.73
N GLU A 56 -3.58 15.68 -2.72
CA GLU A 56 -4.23 16.72 -3.51
C GLU A 56 -5.40 16.14 -4.32
N SER A 57 -5.26 14.95 -4.89
CA SER A 57 -6.32 14.27 -5.64
C SER A 57 -7.48 13.84 -4.74
N ILE A 58 -7.21 13.30 -3.56
CA ILE A 58 -8.26 12.95 -2.59
C ILE A 58 -8.98 14.21 -2.12
N LEU A 59 -8.24 15.28 -1.82
CA LEU A 59 -8.78 16.56 -1.41
C LEU A 59 -9.68 17.18 -2.49
N ALA A 60 -9.22 17.19 -3.75
CA ALA A 60 -9.99 17.72 -4.88
C ALA A 60 -11.32 16.98 -5.04
N ALA A 61 -11.30 15.65 -4.91
CA ALA A 61 -12.50 14.83 -4.97
C ALA A 61 -13.43 15.12 -3.78
N ALA A 62 -12.91 15.15 -2.55
CA ALA A 62 -13.71 15.45 -1.35
C ALA A 62 -14.44 16.80 -1.46
N LEU A 63 -13.72 17.86 -1.84
CA LEU A 63 -14.27 19.21 -1.99
C LEU A 63 -15.31 19.30 -3.11
N SER A 64 -15.02 18.68 -4.27
CA SER A 64 -15.91 18.78 -5.43
C SER A 64 -17.22 18.04 -5.23
N TRP A 65 -17.20 16.89 -4.55
CA TRP A 65 -18.42 16.17 -4.19
C TRP A 65 -19.31 16.96 -3.22
N GLN A 66 -18.76 17.91 -2.46
CA GLN A 66 -19.51 18.88 -1.66
C GLN A 66 -19.89 20.15 -2.42
N GLY A 67 -19.67 20.19 -3.74
CA GLY A 67 -20.05 21.31 -4.60
C GLY A 67 -19.03 22.46 -4.68
N THR A 68 -17.84 22.30 -4.09
CA THR A 68 -16.76 23.30 -4.17
C THR A 68 -16.22 23.36 -5.60
N GLN A 69 -16.06 24.56 -6.16
CA GLN A 69 -15.44 24.73 -7.48
C GLN A 69 -13.91 24.62 -7.36
N VAL A 70 -13.38 23.46 -7.74
CA VAL A 70 -11.93 23.19 -7.68
C VAL A 70 -11.27 23.40 -9.05
N LEU A 71 -10.21 24.22 -9.08
CA LEU A 71 -9.23 24.23 -10.16
C LEU A 71 -7.99 23.48 -9.70
N HIS A 72 -7.66 22.38 -10.39
CA HIS A 72 -6.54 21.51 -10.05
C HIS A 72 -5.47 21.56 -11.16
N ILE A 73 -4.31 22.14 -10.85
CA ILE A 73 -3.22 22.32 -11.81
C ILE A 73 -1.98 21.50 -11.46
N ASP A 74 -1.14 21.25 -12.45
CA ASP A 74 0.19 20.65 -12.27
C ASP A 74 1.15 21.21 -13.32
N HIS A 75 2.40 21.50 -12.95
CA HIS A 75 3.41 21.93 -13.92
C HIS A 75 3.88 20.78 -14.82
N ASN A 76 3.73 19.54 -14.36
CA ASN A 76 4.06 18.37 -15.15
C ASN A 76 3.02 18.15 -16.26
N ASN A 77 3.43 17.46 -17.32
CA ASN A 77 2.54 17.00 -18.37
C ASN A 77 1.92 15.62 -18.09
N TYR A 78 1.99 15.17 -16.83
CA TYR A 78 1.48 13.90 -16.33
C TYR A 78 0.93 14.09 -14.91
N TYR A 79 0.11 13.14 -14.45
CA TYR A 79 -0.42 13.13 -13.09
C TYR A 79 0.56 12.52 -12.08
N GLY A 80 0.46 12.95 -10.83
CA GLY A 80 0.99 12.23 -9.69
C GLY A 80 2.06 12.96 -8.90
N ASP A 81 2.68 13.99 -9.46
CA ASP A 81 3.64 14.84 -8.76
C ASP A 81 4.69 14.01 -7.97
N SER A 82 4.74 14.12 -6.64
CA SER A 82 5.64 13.37 -5.75
C SER A 82 5.31 11.87 -5.59
N CYS A 83 4.13 11.45 -6.04
CA CYS A 83 3.61 10.07 -6.04
C CYS A 83 3.48 9.47 -7.45
N SER A 84 4.11 10.09 -8.45
CA SER A 84 3.99 9.66 -9.86
C SER A 84 4.60 8.28 -10.13
N THR A 85 4.00 7.57 -11.09
CA THR A 85 4.51 6.36 -11.72
C THR A 85 5.13 6.74 -13.06
N LEU A 86 6.43 6.52 -13.21
CA LEU A 86 7.19 7.02 -14.36
C LEU A 86 7.79 5.88 -15.18
N THR A 87 7.83 6.08 -16.49
CA THR A 87 8.61 5.24 -17.40
C THR A 87 10.11 5.48 -17.24
N ILE A 88 10.94 4.54 -17.67
CA ILE A 88 12.42 4.67 -17.61
C ILE A 88 12.92 5.94 -18.33
N GLU A 89 12.32 6.34 -19.44
CA GLU A 89 12.69 7.56 -20.16
C GLU A 89 12.26 8.83 -19.40
N GLN A 90 11.07 8.82 -18.79
CA GLN A 90 10.63 9.91 -17.91
C GLN A 90 11.55 10.04 -16.69
N LEU A 91 12.01 8.92 -16.12
CA LEU A 91 12.95 8.93 -14.99
C LEU A 91 14.29 9.60 -15.33
N LYS A 92 14.82 9.41 -16.54
CA LYS A 92 16.06 10.12 -16.95
C LYS A 92 15.87 11.63 -16.92
N LYS A 93 14.73 12.10 -17.44
CA LYS A 93 14.37 13.53 -17.40
C LYS A 93 14.18 13.99 -15.96
N TRP A 94 13.45 13.22 -15.16
CA TRP A 94 13.19 13.52 -13.75
C TRP A 94 14.49 13.63 -12.95
N CYS A 95 15.44 12.69 -13.08
CA CYS A 95 16.75 12.78 -12.42
C CYS A 95 17.51 14.05 -12.80
N ALA A 96 17.48 14.43 -14.09
CA ALA A 96 18.11 15.66 -14.54
C ALA A 96 17.42 16.90 -13.94
N ASP A 97 16.10 16.91 -13.85
CA ASP A 97 15.35 18.03 -13.28
C ASP A 97 15.56 18.14 -11.75
N VAL A 98 15.64 17.02 -11.02
CA VAL A 98 16.04 16.97 -9.60
C VAL A 98 17.44 17.56 -9.40
N ASN A 99 18.44 17.08 -10.13
CA ASN A 99 19.83 17.51 -9.94
C ASN A 99 20.08 18.95 -10.41
N ASN A 100 19.22 19.50 -11.26
CA ASN A 100 19.23 20.92 -11.64
C ASN A 100 18.45 21.81 -10.65
N GLY A 101 17.93 21.25 -9.55
CA GLY A 101 17.18 21.99 -8.53
C GLY A 101 15.81 22.47 -9.00
N LYS A 102 15.20 21.85 -10.02
CA LYS A 102 13.85 22.21 -10.49
C LYS A 102 12.75 21.52 -9.69
N ILE A 103 13.05 20.38 -9.09
CA ILE A 103 12.11 19.61 -8.29
C ILE A 103 12.59 19.68 -6.85
N HIS A 104 11.85 20.42 -6.02
CA HIS A 104 12.13 20.53 -4.60
C HIS A 104 11.89 19.19 -3.90
N HIS A 105 12.44 19.03 -2.70
CA HIS A 105 12.26 17.84 -1.85
C HIS A 105 12.79 16.51 -2.38
N PHE A 106 13.33 16.47 -3.59
CA PHE A 106 14.13 15.36 -4.08
C PHE A 106 15.57 15.83 -4.31
N GLN A 107 16.54 14.97 -4.03
CA GLN A 107 17.94 15.27 -4.24
C GLN A 107 18.73 14.00 -4.59
N ASP A 108 19.92 14.20 -5.15
CA ASP A 108 20.88 13.12 -5.41
C ASP A 108 20.29 11.97 -6.26
N ALA A 109 19.55 12.36 -7.30
CA ALA A 109 18.87 11.41 -8.17
C ALA A 109 19.84 10.84 -9.21
N GLN A 110 20.00 9.53 -9.24
CA GLN A 110 20.95 8.84 -10.11
C GLN A 110 20.27 7.65 -10.77
N ILE A 111 20.37 7.58 -12.10
CA ILE A 111 19.89 6.43 -12.87
C ILE A 111 21.06 5.76 -13.57
N TYR A 112 21.20 4.45 -13.36
CA TYR A 112 22.17 3.59 -14.01
C TYR A 112 21.46 2.59 -14.90
N ILE A 113 21.83 2.54 -16.18
CA ILE A 113 21.34 1.57 -17.15
C ILE A 113 22.57 0.82 -17.65
N PRO A 114 22.73 -0.47 -17.30
CA PRO A 114 23.87 -1.25 -17.78
C PRO A 114 23.81 -1.38 -19.30
N GLY A 115 24.97 -1.33 -19.95
CA GLY A 115 25.07 -1.37 -21.40
C GLY A 115 24.66 -0.08 -22.11
N GLY A 116 25.03 0.04 -23.38
CA GLY A 116 24.54 1.13 -24.25
C GLY A 116 23.15 0.81 -24.83
N LYS A 117 22.56 1.77 -25.56
CA LYS A 117 21.26 1.61 -26.26
C LYS A 117 21.15 0.34 -27.13
N HIS A 118 22.29 -0.20 -27.57
CA HIS A 118 22.36 -1.38 -28.44
C HIS A 118 22.50 -2.72 -27.70
N THR A 119 22.94 -2.70 -26.43
CA THR A 119 23.26 -3.91 -25.67
C THR A 119 22.25 -4.23 -24.58
N ASN A 120 21.50 -3.23 -24.08
CA ASN A 120 20.39 -3.45 -23.15
C ASN A 120 19.07 -3.05 -23.82
N GLN A 121 18.36 -4.03 -24.35
CA GLN A 121 17.13 -3.84 -25.13
C GLN A 121 15.91 -3.93 -24.21
N PHE A 122 15.19 -2.83 -24.06
CA PHE A 122 13.92 -2.76 -23.33
C PHE A 122 13.02 -1.70 -23.97
N ASP A 123 11.70 -1.86 -23.90
CA ASP A 123 10.76 -0.77 -24.21
C ASP A 123 10.46 -0.02 -22.91
N SER A 124 10.79 1.27 -22.87
CA SER A 124 10.59 2.09 -21.69
C SER A 124 9.13 2.15 -21.22
N LYS A 125 8.15 1.96 -22.12
CA LYS A 125 6.72 2.06 -21.80
C LYS A 125 6.18 0.86 -21.05
N ASP A 126 6.90 -0.25 -21.09
CA ASP A 126 6.49 -1.47 -20.39
C ASP A 126 6.78 -1.41 -18.88
N TYR A 127 7.40 -0.33 -18.41
CA TYR A 127 7.81 -0.15 -17.01
C TYR A 127 7.10 1.04 -16.39
N GLY A 128 6.31 0.80 -15.35
CA GLY A 128 5.77 1.81 -14.45
C GLY A 128 6.53 1.79 -13.12
N ILE A 129 7.38 2.78 -12.89
CA ILE A 129 8.22 2.86 -11.69
C ILE A 129 7.68 3.94 -10.77
N ASP A 130 7.13 3.53 -9.63
CA ASP A 130 6.64 4.43 -8.59
C ASP A 130 7.78 5.18 -7.89
N LEU A 131 7.65 6.49 -7.73
CA LEU A 131 8.58 7.28 -6.91
C LEU A 131 8.35 7.09 -5.40
N THR A 132 7.13 6.75 -4.99
CA THR A 132 6.76 6.57 -3.57
C THR A 132 5.92 5.29 -3.39
N PRO A 133 6.48 4.10 -3.70
CA PRO A 133 5.74 2.84 -3.67
C PRO A 133 5.18 2.55 -2.28
N LYS A 134 3.94 2.08 -2.23
CA LYS A 134 3.18 1.84 -1.00
C LYS A 134 2.32 0.59 -1.10
N ILE A 135 1.97 0.02 0.05
CA ILE A 135 1.02 -1.09 0.19
C ILE A 135 -0.25 -0.65 0.92
N MET A 136 -1.35 -1.35 0.67
CA MET A 136 -2.63 -1.09 1.31
C MET A 136 -3.01 -2.26 2.21
N PHE A 137 -3.21 -2.00 3.50
CA PHE A 137 -3.80 -2.99 4.40
C PHE A 137 -5.28 -3.18 4.09
N CYS A 138 -5.77 -4.43 4.20
CA CYS A 138 -7.19 -4.75 4.01
C CYS A 138 -8.09 -4.12 5.08
N GLN A 139 -7.51 -3.74 6.23
CA GLN A 139 -8.13 -2.84 7.17
C GLN A 139 -7.33 -1.53 7.19
N SER A 140 -7.76 -0.55 6.39
CA SER A 140 -7.16 0.78 6.33
C SER A 140 -8.18 1.84 5.98
N ASP A 141 -7.94 3.07 6.45
CA ASP A 141 -8.81 4.22 6.19
C ASP A 141 -8.90 4.53 4.69
N LEU A 142 -7.81 4.33 3.95
CA LEU A 142 -7.79 4.54 2.51
C LEU A 142 -8.69 3.54 1.78
N LEU A 143 -8.67 2.26 2.16
CA LEU A 143 -9.56 1.28 1.55
C LEU A 143 -11.03 1.58 1.87
N SER A 144 -11.33 1.93 3.12
CA SER A 144 -12.66 2.40 3.53
C SER A 144 -13.11 3.60 2.69
N LEU A 145 -12.21 4.56 2.45
CA LEU A 145 -12.50 5.72 1.62
C LEU A 145 -12.70 5.34 0.14
N LEU A 146 -11.89 4.45 -0.42
CA LEU A 146 -12.06 3.99 -1.80
C LEU A 146 -13.42 3.36 -2.03
N ILE A 147 -13.93 2.61 -1.04
CA ILE A 147 -15.27 2.01 -1.05
C ILE A 147 -16.33 3.11 -0.94
N LYS A 148 -16.24 3.99 0.08
CA LYS A 148 -17.19 5.08 0.31
C LYS A 148 -17.32 6.00 -0.91
N SER A 149 -16.20 6.34 -1.53
CA SER A 149 -16.12 7.22 -2.71
C SER A 149 -16.33 6.51 -4.05
N ARG A 150 -16.53 5.17 -4.05
CA ARG A 150 -16.63 4.31 -5.24
C ARG A 150 -15.44 4.39 -6.21
N VAL A 151 -14.32 4.98 -5.80
CA VAL A 151 -13.08 5.10 -6.60
C VAL A 151 -12.47 3.72 -6.89
N TYR A 152 -12.71 2.72 -6.04
CA TYR A 152 -12.27 1.34 -6.28
C TYR A 152 -12.72 0.78 -7.65
N ARG A 153 -13.81 1.31 -8.24
CA ARG A 153 -14.31 0.90 -9.56
C ARG A 153 -13.32 1.17 -10.71
N TYR A 154 -12.35 2.06 -10.50
CA TYR A 154 -11.32 2.40 -11.48
C TYR A 154 -10.03 1.57 -11.28
N LEU A 155 -9.99 0.70 -10.28
CA LEU A 155 -8.77 0.09 -9.77
C LEU A 155 -8.88 -1.43 -9.75
N GLU A 156 -7.76 -2.09 -10.01
CA GLU A 156 -7.62 -3.54 -9.81
C GLU A 156 -6.56 -3.79 -8.74
N PHE A 157 -6.86 -4.68 -7.79
CA PHE A 157 -5.96 -4.98 -6.69
C PHE A 157 -5.41 -6.41 -6.78
N GLN A 158 -4.19 -6.58 -6.27
CA GLN A 158 -3.56 -7.88 -6.10
C GLN A 158 -3.22 -8.12 -4.63
N SER A 159 -3.47 -9.34 -4.17
CA SER A 159 -3.16 -9.77 -2.81
C SER A 159 -1.65 -9.89 -2.59
N LEU A 160 -1.23 -9.55 -1.38
CA LEU A 160 0.14 -9.67 -0.90
C LEU A 160 0.12 -10.42 0.43
N SER A 161 0.71 -11.62 0.43
CA SER A 161 0.84 -12.46 1.64
C SER A 161 2.28 -12.80 1.98
N ASN A 162 3.24 -12.56 1.09
CA ASN A 162 4.62 -12.98 1.27
C ASN A 162 5.45 -11.91 1.97
N PHE A 163 5.70 -12.10 3.26
CA PHE A 163 6.59 -11.28 4.08
C PHE A 163 7.80 -12.11 4.50
N HIS A 164 8.98 -11.55 4.34
CA HIS A 164 10.26 -12.19 4.63
C HIS A 164 11.13 -11.28 5.50
N VAL A 165 11.89 -11.87 6.40
CA VAL A 165 12.92 -11.17 7.18
C VAL A 165 14.27 -11.78 6.93
N PHE A 166 15.28 -10.91 6.82
CA PHE A 166 16.67 -11.32 6.78
C PHE A 166 17.23 -11.43 8.20
N GLU A 167 17.67 -12.63 8.59
CA GLU A 167 18.32 -12.88 9.87
C GLU A 167 19.37 -13.99 9.71
N ASN A 168 20.51 -13.85 10.39
CA ASN A 168 21.59 -14.86 10.38
C ASN A 168 22.11 -15.23 8.98
N ASP A 169 22.25 -14.24 8.10
CA ASP A 169 22.70 -14.40 6.70
C ASP A 169 21.79 -15.29 5.82
N ASP A 170 20.52 -15.37 6.22
CA ASP A 170 19.51 -16.17 5.55
C ASP A 170 18.16 -15.45 5.49
N PHE A 171 17.37 -15.80 4.49
CA PHE A 171 15.98 -15.40 4.37
C PHE A 171 15.12 -16.56 4.86
N GLN A 172 15.34 -16.97 6.11
CA GLN A 172 14.53 -18.02 6.74
C GLN A 172 13.18 -17.47 7.18
N GLN A 173 12.17 -18.32 7.04
CA GLN A 173 10.77 -18.11 7.41
C GLN A 173 10.08 -17.00 6.59
N LYS A 174 9.35 -17.45 5.55
CA LYS A 174 8.04 -16.84 5.26
C LYS A 174 7.35 -16.67 6.59
N VAL A 175 6.72 -15.51 6.84
CA VAL A 175 5.84 -15.29 7.98
C VAL A 175 4.64 -16.25 7.88
N ASN A 176 4.88 -17.52 8.18
CA ASN A 176 3.97 -18.65 8.13
C ASN A 176 3.36 -18.88 9.51
N ALA A 177 3.36 -17.86 10.37
CA ALA A 177 2.94 -17.94 11.77
C ALA A 177 2.00 -16.77 12.15
N THR A 178 1.25 -16.23 11.19
CA THR A 178 0.31 -15.12 11.42
C THR A 178 -1.09 -15.58 11.77
N THR A 179 -1.48 -16.78 11.35
CA THR A 179 -2.76 -17.37 11.76
C THR A 179 -2.58 -18.46 12.82
N LYS A 180 -3.68 -18.80 13.51
CA LYS A 180 -3.70 -19.93 14.46
C LYS A 180 -3.32 -21.26 13.78
N GLN A 181 -3.76 -21.47 12.53
CA GLN A 181 -3.48 -22.69 11.77
C GLN A 181 -2.00 -22.77 11.42
N ASP A 182 -1.45 -21.65 10.96
CA ASP A 182 -0.06 -21.43 10.61
C ASP A 182 0.88 -21.73 11.79
N ILE A 183 0.67 -21.08 12.94
CA ILE A 183 1.41 -21.35 14.19
C ILE A 183 1.30 -22.82 14.62
N PHE A 184 0.12 -23.42 14.49
CA PHE A 184 -0.09 -24.80 14.94
C PHE A 184 0.64 -25.80 14.06
N THR A 185 0.68 -25.57 12.74
CA THR A 185 1.29 -26.48 11.76
C THR A 185 2.80 -26.32 11.62
N ASP A 186 3.36 -25.19 12.05
CA ASP A 186 4.80 -24.93 11.97
C ASP A 186 5.63 -25.90 12.84
N LYS A 187 6.50 -26.70 12.22
CA LYS A 187 7.35 -27.67 12.92
C LYS A 187 8.63 -27.06 13.51
N SER A 188 9.00 -25.84 13.08
CA SER A 188 10.18 -25.13 13.58
C SER A 188 9.97 -24.55 14.99
N LEU A 189 8.71 -24.28 15.36
CA LEU A 189 8.36 -23.70 16.66
C LEU A 189 8.14 -24.76 17.75
N SER A 190 8.72 -24.53 18.93
CA SER A 190 8.46 -25.34 20.12
C SER A 190 7.00 -25.19 20.60
N LEU A 191 6.45 -26.20 21.28
CA LEU A 191 5.10 -26.14 21.84
C LEU A 191 4.92 -24.98 22.85
N VAL A 192 5.98 -24.64 23.60
CA VAL A 192 5.97 -23.53 24.54
C VAL A 192 5.89 -22.19 23.80
N THR A 193 6.71 -22.03 22.75
CA THR A 193 6.71 -20.85 21.88
C THR A 193 5.34 -20.65 21.23
N LYS A 194 4.75 -21.72 20.67
CA LYS A 194 3.39 -21.69 20.09
C LYS A 194 2.35 -21.21 21.10
N ARG A 195 2.41 -21.70 22.35
CA ARG A 195 1.48 -21.29 23.40
C ARG A 195 1.63 -19.80 23.75
N ASN A 196 2.86 -19.31 23.83
CA ASN A 196 3.16 -17.91 24.15
C ASN A 196 2.70 -16.97 23.03
N LEU A 197 2.97 -17.31 21.77
CA LEU A 197 2.47 -16.59 20.59
C LEU A 197 0.94 -16.55 20.58
N MET A 198 0.28 -17.69 20.77
CA MET A 198 -1.19 -17.73 20.81
C MET A 198 -1.76 -16.91 21.97
N LYS A 199 -1.07 -16.83 23.12
CA LYS A 199 -1.48 -15.96 24.23
C LYS A 199 -1.38 -14.48 23.84
N PHE A 200 -0.31 -14.10 23.15
CA PHE A 200 -0.13 -12.73 22.64
C PHE A 200 -1.17 -12.35 21.59
N LEU A 201 -1.42 -13.21 20.59
CA LEU A 201 -2.42 -12.96 19.57
C LEU A 201 -3.84 -12.83 20.14
N LYS A 202 -4.19 -13.68 21.12
CA LYS A 202 -5.47 -13.56 21.83
C LYS A 202 -5.58 -12.23 22.56
N PHE A 203 -4.51 -11.85 23.28
CA PHE A 203 -4.46 -10.57 23.97
C PHE A 203 -4.69 -9.39 23.02
N LEU A 204 -4.02 -9.39 21.86
CA LEU A 204 -4.06 -8.25 20.95
C LEU A 204 -5.37 -8.13 20.17
N LEU A 205 -6.03 -9.25 19.87
CA LEU A 205 -7.20 -9.30 19.00
C LEU A 205 -8.53 -9.50 19.72
N LEU A 206 -8.53 -10.03 20.95
CA LEU A 206 -9.73 -10.55 21.60
C LEU A 206 -9.93 -10.05 23.04
N ASP A 207 -8.87 -9.65 23.75
CA ASP A 207 -9.04 -9.21 25.13
C ASP A 207 -9.87 -7.91 25.16
N PRO A 208 -10.79 -7.76 26.15
CA PRO A 208 -11.58 -6.55 26.29
C PRO A 208 -10.70 -5.31 26.42
N GLU A 209 -11.17 -4.18 25.87
CA GLU A 209 -10.40 -2.94 25.80
C GLU A 209 -9.86 -2.50 27.18
N ILE A 210 -10.65 -2.60 28.24
CA ILE A 210 -10.23 -2.25 29.61
C ILE A 210 -9.02 -3.09 30.05
N GLU A 211 -9.05 -4.40 29.80
CA GLU A 211 -7.96 -5.32 30.17
C GLU A 211 -6.71 -5.05 29.33
N TYR A 212 -6.89 -4.81 28.03
CA TYR A 212 -5.86 -4.41 27.09
C TYR A 212 -5.13 -3.13 27.56
N LYS A 213 -5.88 -2.04 27.80
CA LYS A 213 -5.34 -0.75 28.26
C LYS A 213 -4.61 -0.89 29.60
N THR A 214 -5.19 -1.63 30.54
CA THR A 214 -4.60 -1.84 31.87
C THR A 214 -3.24 -2.53 31.80
N LYS A 215 -3.11 -3.52 30.93
CA LYS A 215 -1.87 -4.30 30.79
C LYS A 215 -0.77 -3.53 30.05
N ILE A 216 -1.13 -2.64 29.11
CA ILE A 216 -0.17 -1.84 28.34
C ILE A 216 0.32 -0.63 29.12
N LYS A 217 -0.53 -0.02 29.96
CA LYS A 217 -0.25 1.24 30.65
C LYS A 217 1.14 1.32 31.32
N PRO A 218 1.67 0.28 32.00
CA PRO A 218 3.01 0.33 32.60
C PRO A 218 4.16 0.31 31.58
N TYR A 219 3.90 -0.14 30.36
CA TYR A 219 4.89 -0.37 29.31
C TYR A 219 4.77 0.57 28.12
N LYS A 220 3.72 1.41 28.08
CA LYS A 220 3.34 2.15 26.87
C LYS A 220 4.50 2.92 26.25
N ASP A 221 5.35 3.55 27.07
CA ASP A 221 6.49 4.35 26.64
C ASP A 221 7.83 3.60 26.64
N LEU A 222 7.80 2.30 26.98
CA LEU A 222 8.97 1.42 27.02
C LEU A 222 9.14 0.66 25.69
N PRO A 223 10.34 0.15 25.40
CA PRO A 223 10.59 -0.71 24.25
C PRO A 223 9.69 -1.95 24.23
N ILE A 224 9.08 -2.25 23.07
CA ILE A 224 8.17 -3.39 22.88
C ILE A 224 8.80 -4.73 23.28
N GLN A 225 10.12 -4.88 23.12
CA GLN A 225 10.87 -6.06 23.53
C GLN A 225 10.66 -6.38 25.02
N GLN A 226 10.63 -5.35 25.87
CA GLN A 226 10.43 -5.51 27.30
C GLN A 226 9.04 -6.06 27.60
N PHE A 227 8.00 -5.50 26.98
CA PHE A 227 6.62 -5.95 27.13
C PHE A 227 6.44 -7.40 26.66
N LEU A 228 6.92 -7.74 25.47
CA LEU A 228 6.77 -9.09 24.90
C LEU A 228 7.54 -10.15 25.69
N LYS A 229 8.73 -9.85 26.19
CA LYS A 229 9.50 -10.75 27.06
C LYS A 229 8.82 -10.95 28.42
N GLN A 230 8.40 -9.87 29.08
CA GLN A 230 7.90 -9.94 30.45
C GLN A 230 6.47 -10.50 30.54
N GLU A 231 5.56 -10.04 29.67
CA GLU A 231 4.14 -10.41 29.73
C GLU A 231 3.78 -11.69 28.96
N PHE A 232 4.54 -11.97 27.90
CA PHE A 232 4.26 -13.07 26.97
C PHE A 232 5.38 -14.10 26.86
N LYS A 233 6.58 -13.84 27.40
CA LYS A 233 7.71 -14.79 27.40
C LYS A 233 8.09 -15.19 25.97
N LEU A 234 8.08 -14.23 25.05
CA LEU A 234 8.58 -14.40 23.68
C LEU A 234 10.08 -14.14 23.66
N GLU A 235 10.81 -14.89 22.84
CA GLU A 235 12.25 -14.71 22.64
C GLU A 235 12.54 -13.80 21.44
N ASP A 236 13.79 -13.34 21.32
CA ASP A 236 14.19 -12.35 20.32
C ASP A 236 13.80 -12.70 18.87
N PRO A 237 13.93 -13.95 18.38
CA PRO A 237 13.51 -14.27 17.01
C PRO A 237 12.01 -14.02 16.77
N GLN A 238 11.14 -14.38 17.72
CA GLN A 238 9.70 -14.14 17.59
C GLN A 238 9.37 -12.65 17.71
N ILE A 239 10.09 -11.93 18.58
CA ILE A 239 9.90 -10.50 18.75
C ILE A 239 10.32 -9.76 17.48
N ASN A 240 11.46 -10.13 16.89
CA ASN A 240 11.95 -9.55 15.64
C ASN A 240 10.95 -9.77 14.50
N GLU A 241 10.39 -10.98 14.37
CA GLU A 241 9.38 -11.28 13.35
C GLU A 241 8.10 -10.43 13.54
N LEU A 242 7.59 -10.35 14.78
CA LEU A 242 6.41 -9.54 15.10
C LEU A 242 6.66 -8.05 14.83
N VAL A 243 7.81 -7.51 15.23
CA VAL A 243 8.10 -6.08 15.16
C VAL A 243 8.46 -5.64 13.75
N TYR A 244 9.34 -6.38 13.07
CA TYR A 244 9.91 -5.95 11.80
C TYR A 244 9.21 -6.54 10.57
N SER A 245 8.77 -7.80 10.58
CA SER A 245 8.02 -8.38 9.45
C SER A 245 6.56 -7.96 9.45
N ILE A 246 5.90 -8.13 10.60
CA ILE A 246 4.45 -7.92 10.77
C ILE A 246 4.16 -6.46 11.06
N GLY A 247 4.85 -5.88 12.05
CA GLY A 247 4.72 -4.48 12.43
C GLY A 247 5.39 -3.51 11.46
N LEU A 248 6.27 -3.98 10.56
CA LEU A 248 7.03 -3.13 9.64
C LEU A 248 7.70 -1.94 10.36
N SER A 249 8.16 -2.13 11.59
CA SER A 249 8.86 -1.09 12.35
C SER A 249 10.23 -0.78 11.72
N TYR A 250 10.67 0.48 11.89
CA TYR A 250 11.86 0.98 11.21
C TYR A 250 13.10 1.13 12.11
N LYS A 251 12.94 1.11 13.44
CA LYS A 251 14.02 1.32 14.41
C LYS A 251 13.98 0.31 15.55
N GLU A 252 15.13 0.10 16.17
CA GLU A 252 15.22 -0.60 17.44
C GLU A 252 14.41 0.12 18.53
N GLN A 253 14.06 -0.64 19.57
CA GLN A 253 13.39 -0.10 20.75
C GLN A 253 12.12 0.69 20.41
N THR A 254 11.41 0.28 19.35
CA THR A 254 10.10 0.84 19.01
C THR A 254 9.21 0.79 20.25
N ASN A 255 8.58 1.92 20.54
CA ASN A 255 7.69 2.11 21.66
C ASN A 255 6.56 1.06 21.63
N THR A 256 6.21 0.50 22.80
CA THR A 256 5.24 -0.59 22.93
C THR A 256 3.91 -0.26 22.26
N LYS A 257 3.38 0.94 22.51
CA LYS A 257 2.10 1.38 21.94
C LYS A 257 2.16 1.46 20.41
N GLN A 258 3.21 2.09 19.87
CA GLN A 258 3.40 2.19 18.41
C GLN A 258 3.54 0.82 17.76
N ALA A 259 4.33 -0.09 18.34
CA ALA A 259 4.52 -1.43 17.79
C ALA A 259 3.22 -2.25 17.82
N LEU A 260 2.45 -2.20 18.92
CA LEU A 260 1.21 -2.95 19.04
C LEU A 260 0.15 -2.51 18.02
N ILE A 261 0.00 -1.21 17.76
CA ILE A 261 -0.92 -0.69 16.74
C ILE A 261 -0.55 -1.28 15.36
N ARG A 262 0.73 -1.23 14.99
CA ARG A 262 1.22 -1.73 13.70
C ARG A 262 1.03 -3.23 13.55
N ILE A 263 1.32 -3.99 14.62
CA ILE A 263 1.10 -5.45 14.65
C ILE A 263 -0.39 -5.77 14.55
N LYS A 264 -1.23 -5.05 15.30
CA LYS A 264 -2.68 -5.25 15.30
C LYS A 264 -3.27 -5.00 13.91
N ARG A 265 -2.88 -3.89 13.25
CA ARG A 265 -3.28 -3.54 11.88
C ARG A 265 -3.06 -4.68 10.89
N PHE A 266 -1.85 -5.26 10.93
CA PHE A 266 -1.49 -6.37 10.07
C PHE A 266 -2.39 -7.60 10.33
N LEU A 267 -2.51 -7.99 11.61
CA LEU A 267 -3.25 -9.19 11.99
C LEU A 267 -4.76 -9.04 11.76
N SER A 268 -5.32 -7.87 12.02
CA SER A 268 -6.74 -7.59 11.84
C SER A 268 -7.14 -7.45 10.37
N SER A 269 -6.17 -7.28 9.47
CA SER A 269 -6.40 -7.24 8.02
C SER A 269 -6.63 -8.62 7.39
N PHE A 270 -6.31 -9.72 8.07
CA PHE A 270 -6.65 -11.06 7.56
C PHE A 270 -8.15 -11.33 7.57
N ASP A 271 -8.60 -12.18 6.65
CA ASP A 271 -9.98 -12.65 6.54
C ASP A 271 -11.01 -11.52 6.29
N VAL A 272 -10.57 -10.31 5.93
CA VAL A 272 -11.46 -9.22 5.50
C VAL A 272 -11.91 -9.43 4.05
N TYR A 273 -10.95 -9.59 3.13
CA TYR A 273 -11.20 -9.88 1.70
C TYR A 273 -10.61 -11.22 1.23
N GLY A 274 -9.79 -11.85 2.08
CA GLY A 274 -9.14 -13.12 1.80
C GLY A 274 -8.08 -13.43 2.85
N LYS A 275 -7.31 -14.51 2.62
CA LYS A 275 -6.25 -14.96 3.53
C LYS A 275 -4.94 -14.18 3.34
N PHE A 276 -5.05 -12.86 3.19
CA PHE A 276 -3.93 -11.96 2.97
C PHE A 276 -4.17 -10.65 3.72
N PRO A 277 -3.15 -10.03 4.34
CA PRO A 277 -3.31 -8.80 5.09
C PRO A 277 -3.23 -7.55 4.21
N CYS A 278 -2.54 -7.63 3.07
CA CYS A 278 -2.23 -6.47 2.25
C CYS A 278 -2.62 -6.69 0.79
N MET A 279 -2.75 -5.58 0.08
CA MET A 279 -2.92 -5.51 -1.37
C MET A 279 -2.14 -4.33 -1.95
N VAL A 280 -1.94 -4.37 -3.26
CA VAL A 280 -1.44 -3.23 -4.04
C VAL A 280 -2.31 -3.05 -5.28
N SER A 281 -2.37 -1.84 -5.80
CA SER A 281 -2.99 -1.59 -7.12
C SER A 281 -2.10 -2.17 -8.23
N LYS A 282 -2.72 -2.79 -9.23
CA LYS A 282 -2.04 -3.16 -10.47
C LYS A 282 -1.60 -1.91 -11.23
N TYR A 283 -0.59 -2.04 -12.08
CA TYR A 283 -0.01 -1.01 -12.95
C TYR A 283 0.70 0.16 -12.26
N GLY A 284 0.63 0.23 -10.93
CA GLY A 284 1.28 1.26 -10.10
C GLY A 284 0.48 1.44 -8.82
N GLY A 285 1.15 1.62 -7.68
CA GLY A 285 0.48 1.77 -6.40
C GLY A 285 -0.16 3.16 -6.28
N PRO A 286 0.56 4.18 -5.79
CA PRO A 286 -0.01 5.52 -5.64
C PRO A 286 -0.47 6.16 -6.95
N GLY A 287 0.23 5.91 -8.07
CA GLY A 287 -0.04 6.55 -9.37
C GLY A 287 -1.41 6.21 -9.95
N GLU A 288 -1.90 4.98 -9.76
CA GLU A 288 -3.25 4.59 -10.20
C GLU A 288 -4.31 5.11 -9.22
N LEU A 289 -4.02 5.03 -7.90
CA LEU A 289 -4.94 5.55 -6.88
C LEU A 289 -5.24 7.04 -7.07
N LEU A 290 -4.20 7.87 -7.26
CA LEU A 290 -4.38 9.31 -7.46
C LEU A 290 -5.13 9.61 -8.76
N GLN A 291 -4.94 8.82 -9.82
CA GLN A 291 -5.67 8.99 -11.08
C GLN A 291 -7.16 8.63 -10.91
N GLY A 292 -7.45 7.57 -10.13
CA GLY A 292 -8.81 7.22 -9.74
C GLY A 292 -9.52 8.35 -8.99
N PHE A 293 -8.83 8.98 -8.04
CA PHE A 293 -9.36 10.16 -7.33
C PHE A 293 -9.48 11.39 -8.24
N CYS A 294 -8.50 11.66 -9.11
CA CYS A 294 -8.60 12.75 -10.09
C CYS A 294 -9.82 12.57 -11.00
N ARG A 295 -10.07 11.34 -11.45
CA ARG A 295 -11.26 11.02 -12.24
C ARG A 295 -12.55 11.26 -11.44
N SER A 296 -12.59 10.82 -10.19
CA SER A 296 -13.75 11.08 -9.31
C SER A 296 -14.00 12.58 -9.11
N ALA A 297 -12.94 13.35 -8.87
CA ALA A 297 -13.00 14.80 -8.74
C ALA A 297 -13.51 15.48 -10.02
N ALA A 298 -13.03 15.03 -11.19
CA ALA A 298 -13.47 15.56 -12.48
C ALA A 298 -14.95 15.27 -12.76
N VAL A 299 -15.44 14.07 -12.39
CA VAL A 299 -16.87 13.73 -12.47
C VAL A 299 -17.71 14.64 -11.58
N ALA A 300 -17.19 15.00 -10.40
CA ALA A 300 -17.83 15.94 -9.49
C ALA A 300 -17.67 17.42 -9.87
N GLY A 301 -16.97 17.74 -10.97
CA GLY A 301 -16.85 19.10 -11.51
C GLY A 301 -15.50 19.80 -11.31
N THR A 302 -14.46 19.13 -10.78
CA THR A 302 -13.10 19.67 -10.78
C THR A 302 -12.62 19.94 -12.21
N THR A 303 -12.03 21.12 -12.43
CA THR A 303 -11.31 21.40 -13.69
C THR A 303 -9.84 21.10 -13.53
N TYR A 304 -9.29 20.29 -14.45
CA TYR A 304 -7.87 19.96 -14.50
C TYR A 304 -7.11 20.78 -15.54
N LYS A 305 -5.91 21.24 -15.19
CA LYS A 305 -5.00 21.93 -16.12
C LYS A 305 -3.54 21.54 -15.88
N LEU A 306 -3.06 20.55 -16.63
CA LEU A 306 -1.65 20.13 -16.63
C LEU A 306 -0.76 21.11 -17.40
N ASN A 307 0.56 20.95 -17.29
CA ASN A 307 1.57 21.80 -17.91
C ASN A 307 1.29 23.29 -17.67
N THR A 308 0.93 23.65 -16.44
CA THR A 308 0.57 25.01 -16.06
C THR A 308 1.24 25.38 -14.74
N ASN A 309 1.88 26.54 -14.70
CA ASN A 309 2.53 27.08 -13.51
C ASN A 309 1.79 28.32 -13.00
N LEU A 310 1.66 28.44 -11.68
CA LEU A 310 1.28 29.70 -11.03
C LEU A 310 2.49 30.64 -11.06
N THR A 311 2.35 31.80 -11.69
CA THR A 311 3.42 32.80 -11.80
C THR A 311 3.32 33.91 -10.78
N ASP A 312 2.10 34.22 -10.32
CA ASP A 312 1.83 35.25 -9.30
C ASP A 312 0.47 35.01 -8.63
N PHE A 313 0.34 35.47 -7.38
CA PHE A 313 -0.93 35.45 -6.64
C PHE A 313 -1.01 36.68 -5.72
N ASP A 314 -1.99 37.54 -5.96
CA ASP A 314 -2.27 38.67 -5.08
C ASP A 314 -3.27 38.26 -3.98
N PRO A 315 -2.85 38.16 -2.71
CA PRO A 315 -3.73 37.75 -1.61
C PRO A 315 -4.80 38.80 -1.27
N THR A 316 -4.69 40.04 -1.77
CA THR A 316 -5.69 41.10 -1.54
C THR A 316 -6.82 41.02 -2.55
N SER A 317 -6.50 40.97 -3.85
CA SER A 317 -7.52 40.79 -4.89
C SER A 317 -7.96 39.34 -5.09
N LYS A 318 -7.19 38.39 -4.54
CA LYS A 318 -7.29 36.95 -4.73
C LYS A 318 -7.21 36.52 -6.19
N ILE A 319 -6.42 37.21 -7.00
CA ILE A 319 -6.22 36.88 -8.41
C ILE A 319 -4.94 36.06 -8.56
N ALA A 320 -5.07 34.86 -9.14
CA ALA A 320 -3.98 33.99 -9.54
C ALA A 320 -3.66 34.17 -11.03
N HIS A 321 -2.37 34.31 -11.36
CA HIS A 321 -1.87 34.44 -12.73
C HIS A 321 -1.06 33.21 -13.12
N PHE A 322 -1.27 32.72 -14.35
CA PHE A 322 -0.59 31.54 -14.88
C PHE A 322 0.36 31.84 -16.04
N ASP A 323 1.27 30.91 -16.31
CA ASP A 323 2.31 31.02 -17.35
C ASP A 323 1.80 31.03 -18.79
N ASP A 324 0.56 30.61 -19.03
CA ASP A 324 -0.13 30.72 -20.32
C ASP A 324 -0.84 32.08 -20.52
N GLY A 325 -0.72 32.99 -19.57
CA GLY A 325 -1.33 34.32 -19.58
C GLY A 325 -2.79 34.36 -19.11
N SER A 326 -3.38 33.22 -18.73
CA SER A 326 -4.69 33.19 -18.08
C SER A 326 -4.60 33.68 -16.62
N HIS A 327 -5.73 34.14 -16.10
CA HIS A 327 -5.88 34.52 -14.69
C HIS A 327 -7.26 34.13 -14.20
N ILE A 328 -7.35 33.87 -12.90
CA ILE A 328 -8.58 33.42 -12.25
C ILE A 328 -8.68 34.03 -10.85
N LYS A 329 -9.89 34.37 -10.42
CA LYS A 329 -10.15 34.76 -9.03
C LYS A 329 -10.34 33.52 -8.15
N ILE A 330 -9.63 33.46 -7.03
CA ILE A 330 -9.75 32.40 -6.02
C ILE A 330 -10.66 32.92 -4.89
N ASN A 331 -11.76 32.25 -4.58
CA ASN A 331 -12.69 32.74 -3.56
C ASN A 331 -12.21 32.39 -2.14
N GLU A 332 -11.60 31.21 -1.97
CA GLU A 332 -11.20 30.67 -0.67
C GLU A 332 -9.68 30.46 -0.59
N LYS A 333 -9.18 29.24 -0.84
CA LYS A 333 -7.82 28.81 -0.51
C LYS A 333 -7.00 28.39 -1.74
N VAL A 334 -5.68 28.52 -1.61
CA VAL A 334 -4.68 27.97 -2.53
C VAL A 334 -3.89 26.89 -1.80
N ILE A 335 -3.94 25.67 -2.33
CA ILE A 335 -3.26 24.48 -1.79
C ILE A 335 -2.06 24.17 -2.68
N ILE A 336 -0.87 24.05 -2.10
CA ILE A 336 0.38 23.91 -2.88
C ILE A 336 1.20 22.73 -2.37
N SER A 337 1.41 21.75 -3.26
CA SER A 337 2.42 20.71 -3.05
C SER A 337 3.84 21.30 -3.05
N PRO A 338 4.73 20.88 -2.13
CA PRO A 338 6.10 21.40 -2.09
C PRO A 338 6.90 21.23 -3.39
N THR A 339 6.62 20.21 -4.20
CA THR A 339 7.26 19.97 -5.52
C THR A 339 6.70 20.87 -6.64
N GLN A 340 5.65 21.64 -6.35
CA GLN A 340 5.00 22.58 -7.27
C GLN A 340 5.20 24.04 -6.84
N LEU A 341 6.09 24.28 -5.88
CA LEU A 341 6.32 25.57 -5.25
C LEU A 341 6.72 26.65 -6.29
N PRO A 342 5.91 27.71 -6.45
CA PRO A 342 6.27 28.85 -7.29
C PRO A 342 7.48 29.60 -6.75
N LYS A 343 8.35 30.08 -7.65
CA LYS A 343 9.57 30.80 -7.28
C LYS A 343 9.33 32.01 -6.36
N PHE A 344 8.24 32.74 -6.56
CA PHE A 344 7.92 33.92 -5.76
C PHE A 344 7.53 33.58 -4.31
N LEU A 345 7.10 32.33 -4.04
CA LEU A 345 6.76 31.84 -2.71
C LEU A 345 7.93 31.15 -2.00
N GLN A 346 9.10 31.01 -2.63
CA GLN A 346 10.24 30.30 -2.05
C GLN A 346 10.61 30.83 -0.66
N SER A 347 10.79 32.15 -0.53
CA SER A 347 11.17 32.74 0.77
C SER A 347 10.07 32.59 1.84
N SER A 348 8.80 32.56 1.44
CA SER A 348 7.68 32.33 2.36
C SER A 348 7.66 30.87 2.82
N TYR A 349 7.91 29.92 1.90
CA TYR A 349 8.05 28.51 2.21
C TYR A 349 9.24 28.25 3.15
N ASP A 350 10.40 28.84 2.87
CA ASP A 350 11.60 28.68 3.69
C ASP A 350 11.36 29.14 5.15
N LYS A 351 10.64 30.24 5.35
CA LYS A 351 10.23 30.71 6.70
C LYS A 351 9.26 29.73 7.39
N VAL A 352 8.33 29.14 6.63
CA VAL A 352 7.36 28.16 7.16
C VAL A 352 8.09 26.93 7.70
N VAL A 353 9.13 26.48 7.00
CA VAL A 353 9.86 25.25 7.34
C VAL A 353 11.11 25.46 8.20
N GLU A 354 11.47 26.70 8.54
CA GLU A 354 12.73 27.07 9.21
C GLU A 354 12.99 26.29 10.51
N ASN A 355 11.95 26.02 11.31
CA ASN A 355 12.05 25.31 12.59
C ASN A 355 11.51 23.88 12.54
N MET A 356 11.21 23.36 11.35
CA MET A 356 10.71 22.00 11.20
C MET A 356 11.87 21.02 11.07
N GLN A 357 11.75 19.86 11.71
CA GLN A 357 12.76 18.81 11.62
C GLN A 357 12.62 18.07 10.28
N PRO A 358 13.61 18.15 9.37
CA PRO A 358 13.56 17.40 8.13
C PRO A 358 13.92 15.94 8.37
N TYR A 359 13.24 15.05 7.67
CA TYR A 359 13.55 13.63 7.59
C TYR A 359 13.88 13.27 6.15
N TYR A 360 14.93 12.45 5.99
CA TYR A 360 15.35 11.95 4.69
C TYR A 360 14.98 10.48 4.53
N ILE A 361 14.50 10.15 3.34
CA ILE A 361 14.17 8.79 2.91
C ILE A 361 15.05 8.51 1.70
N THR A 362 16.01 7.59 1.86
CA THR A 362 16.84 7.16 0.74
C THR A 362 16.16 5.99 0.06
N ARG A 363 15.90 6.11 -1.24
CA ARG A 363 15.21 5.12 -2.06
C ARG A 363 16.16 4.56 -3.10
N PHE A 364 16.08 3.25 -3.31
CA PHE A 364 16.86 2.51 -4.29
C PHE A 364 15.96 1.51 -5.01
N VAL A 365 15.71 1.78 -6.29
CA VAL A 365 14.87 0.97 -7.16
C VAL A 365 15.75 0.17 -8.11
N THR A 366 15.57 -1.14 -8.17
CA THR A 366 16.26 -2.01 -9.12
C THR A 366 15.26 -2.76 -9.99
N VAL A 367 15.40 -2.66 -11.30
CA VAL A 367 14.64 -3.45 -12.27
C VAL A 367 15.50 -4.63 -12.72
N VAL A 368 15.04 -5.85 -12.46
CA VAL A 368 15.79 -7.08 -12.67
C VAL A 368 15.10 -7.95 -13.72
N ARG A 369 15.86 -8.59 -14.61
CA ARG A 369 15.34 -9.54 -15.60
C ARG A 369 15.17 -10.93 -15.00
N ARG A 370 14.43 -10.98 -13.90
CA ARG A 370 14.06 -12.22 -13.21
C ARG A 370 12.70 -12.02 -12.57
N ASP A 371 11.85 -13.05 -12.61
CA ASP A 371 10.49 -12.98 -12.09
C ASP A 371 10.42 -13.01 -10.55
N CYS A 372 11.52 -13.40 -9.88
CA CYS A 372 11.65 -13.48 -8.42
C CYS A 372 10.55 -14.31 -7.72
N ARG A 373 10.09 -15.39 -8.37
CA ARG A 373 9.03 -16.28 -7.85
C ARG A 373 9.38 -16.97 -6.55
N GLU A 374 10.67 -17.10 -6.26
CA GLU A 374 11.20 -17.72 -5.04
C GLU A 374 10.73 -16.97 -3.79
N TRP A 375 10.51 -15.66 -3.90
CA TRP A 375 9.97 -14.81 -2.85
C TRP A 375 8.44 -14.85 -2.77
N MET A 376 7.77 -15.45 -3.75
CA MET A 376 6.32 -15.38 -3.90
C MET A 376 5.67 -16.75 -3.64
N SER A 377 4.36 -16.78 -3.48
CA SER A 377 3.61 -18.03 -3.32
C SER A 377 2.44 -18.12 -4.28
N GLY A 378 2.22 -19.33 -4.83
CA GLY A 378 1.13 -19.59 -5.76
C GLY A 378 1.18 -18.67 -6.98
N ASN A 379 0.11 -17.90 -7.17
CA ASN A 379 -0.04 -16.94 -8.27
C ASN A 379 0.12 -15.48 -7.80
N GLU A 380 0.67 -15.25 -6.61
CA GLU A 380 0.98 -13.89 -6.15
C GLU A 380 2.16 -13.32 -6.94
N SER A 381 2.15 -12.00 -7.09
CA SER A 381 3.10 -11.20 -7.88
C SER A 381 3.97 -10.28 -7.01
N LEU A 382 3.88 -10.45 -5.68
CA LEU A 382 4.33 -9.47 -4.70
C LEU A 382 4.97 -10.15 -3.49
N ALA A 383 6.02 -9.51 -2.97
CA ALA A 383 6.62 -9.86 -1.68
C ALA A 383 7.19 -8.63 -0.98
N ILE A 384 7.30 -8.70 0.34
CA ILE A 384 8.03 -7.74 1.16
C ILE A 384 9.20 -8.42 1.82
N VAL A 385 10.36 -7.77 1.76
CA VAL A 385 11.57 -8.19 2.47
C VAL A 385 11.98 -7.08 3.42
N VAL A 386 12.24 -7.44 4.66
CA VAL A 386 12.72 -6.51 5.69
C VAL A 386 14.07 -6.98 6.21
N PHE A 387 15.00 -6.04 6.28
CA PHE A 387 16.29 -6.20 6.96
C PHE A 387 16.20 -5.43 8.28
N PRO A 388 16.01 -6.11 9.43
CA PRO A 388 15.99 -5.46 10.73
C PRO A 388 17.27 -4.67 11.03
N PRO A 389 17.26 -3.76 12.02
CA PRO A 389 18.50 -3.18 12.55
C PRO A 389 19.54 -4.27 12.89
N HIS A 390 20.82 -3.97 12.65
CA HIS A 390 21.96 -4.87 12.89
C HIS A 390 21.96 -6.19 12.11
N SER A 391 21.07 -6.35 11.12
CA SER A 391 21.00 -7.57 10.30
C SER A 391 21.96 -7.55 9.12
N LEU A 392 22.33 -6.36 8.63
CA LEU A 392 23.24 -6.20 7.49
C LEU A 392 24.71 -6.16 7.92
N PRO A 393 25.66 -6.57 7.06
CA PRO A 393 27.10 -6.38 7.27
C PRO A 393 27.53 -4.94 7.57
N THR A 394 26.73 -3.96 7.16
CA THR A 394 26.95 -2.53 7.42
C THR A 394 26.57 -2.11 8.84
N ASP A 395 25.99 -3.02 9.64
CA ASP A 395 25.46 -2.74 10.97
C ASP A 395 24.44 -1.60 10.94
N ASN A 396 23.41 -1.78 10.11
CA ASN A 396 22.38 -0.79 9.82
C ASN A 396 21.59 -0.41 11.09
N ASN A 397 21.38 0.89 11.34
CA ASN A 397 20.66 1.37 12.53
C ASN A 397 19.13 1.29 12.36
N PHE A 398 18.68 1.47 11.13
CA PHE A 398 17.28 1.46 10.73
C PHE A 398 17.02 0.29 9.80
N SER A 399 15.80 -0.23 9.78
CA SER A 399 15.47 -1.30 8.85
C SER A 399 15.56 -0.84 7.40
N VAL A 400 15.98 -1.76 6.52
CA VAL A 400 15.81 -1.60 5.08
C VAL A 400 14.57 -2.40 4.69
N GLN A 401 13.62 -1.75 4.02
CA GLN A 401 12.37 -2.37 3.58
C GLN A 401 12.32 -2.41 2.06
N VAL A 402 11.94 -3.55 1.50
CA VAL A 402 11.91 -3.78 0.05
C VAL A 402 10.55 -4.33 -0.37
N ILE A 403 9.89 -3.64 -1.30
CA ILE A 403 8.72 -4.18 -2.01
C ILE A 403 9.22 -4.80 -3.31
N ILE A 404 8.93 -6.08 -3.53
CA ILE A 404 9.20 -6.78 -4.78
C ILE A 404 7.89 -6.90 -5.55
N GLN A 405 7.86 -6.44 -6.80
CA GLN A 405 6.73 -6.61 -7.70
C GLN A 405 7.20 -7.22 -9.02
N ASN A 406 6.66 -8.37 -9.42
CA ASN A 406 6.95 -8.98 -10.72
C ASN A 406 5.97 -8.54 -11.81
N GLY A 407 6.21 -8.99 -13.04
CA GLY A 407 5.35 -8.63 -14.19
C GLY A 407 3.87 -8.98 -14.04
N GLY A 408 3.52 -9.88 -13.11
CA GLY A 408 2.14 -10.18 -12.76
C GLY A 408 1.35 -8.97 -12.26
N SER A 409 2.00 -7.97 -11.65
CA SER A 409 1.34 -6.72 -11.22
C SER A 409 1.13 -5.70 -12.33
N GLY A 410 1.72 -5.93 -13.51
CA GLY A 410 1.61 -5.03 -14.66
C GLY A 410 2.54 -3.81 -14.59
N VAL A 411 3.43 -3.73 -13.59
CA VAL A 411 4.43 -2.64 -13.48
C VAL A 411 5.67 -2.86 -14.34
N CYS A 412 5.90 -4.08 -14.83
CA CYS A 412 7.00 -4.45 -15.72
C CYS A 412 6.61 -5.67 -16.59
N PRO A 413 7.40 -6.04 -17.62
CA PRO A 413 7.15 -7.25 -18.41
C PRO A 413 7.18 -8.53 -17.57
N ASN A 414 6.43 -9.54 -18.00
CA ASN A 414 6.49 -10.90 -17.42
C ASN A 414 7.92 -11.46 -17.47
N GLY A 415 8.33 -12.19 -16.43
CA GLY A 415 9.70 -12.71 -16.30
C GLY A 415 10.68 -11.70 -15.71
N GLN A 416 10.21 -10.52 -15.32
CA GLN A 416 11.00 -9.46 -14.70
C GLN A 416 10.35 -9.01 -13.39
N ALA A 417 11.11 -8.27 -12.58
CA ALA A 417 10.63 -7.70 -11.34
C ALA A 417 11.27 -6.34 -11.07
N ILE A 418 10.57 -5.53 -10.26
CA ILE A 418 11.08 -4.29 -9.71
C ILE A 418 11.18 -4.43 -8.19
N TRP A 419 12.33 -4.09 -7.64
CA TRP A 419 12.59 -4.02 -6.20
C TRP A 419 12.64 -2.56 -5.78
N PHE A 420 11.73 -2.19 -4.89
CA PHE A 420 11.65 -0.85 -4.32
C PHE A 420 12.18 -0.86 -2.89
N SER A 421 13.48 -0.58 -2.73
CA SER A 421 14.14 -0.55 -1.43
C SER A 421 14.13 0.86 -0.85
N ASN A 422 13.95 0.99 0.47
CA ASN A 422 14.07 2.26 1.17
C ASN A 422 14.59 2.09 2.61
N THR A 423 15.16 3.18 3.13
CA THR A 423 15.51 3.32 4.55
C THR A 423 15.35 4.77 5.01
N VAL A 424 15.15 4.94 6.32
CA VAL A 424 15.05 6.23 7.02
C VAL A 424 16.34 6.59 7.76
N GLU A 425 17.47 5.98 7.40
CA GLU A 425 18.79 6.41 7.88
C GLU A 425 19.07 7.86 7.42
N GLN A 426 19.44 8.70 8.38
CA GLN A 426 19.62 10.15 8.17
C GLN A 426 21.04 10.48 7.69
N ASP A 427 22.04 9.62 7.97
CA ASP A 427 23.33 9.68 7.29
C ASP A 427 23.21 9.12 5.86
N LEU A 428 23.21 10.00 4.87
CA LEU A 428 22.98 9.63 3.46
C LEU A 428 24.02 8.66 2.89
N ASN A 429 25.26 8.67 3.40
CA ASN A 429 26.29 7.73 2.94
C ASN A 429 26.04 6.34 3.53
N ARG A 430 25.68 6.27 4.81
CA ARG A 430 25.28 5.01 5.46
C ARG A 430 24.00 4.46 4.82
N ALA A 431 23.01 5.31 4.57
CA ALA A 431 21.76 4.90 3.93
C ALA A 431 22.00 4.23 2.56
N LYS A 432 22.90 4.79 1.74
CA LYS A 432 23.31 4.16 0.47
C LYS A 432 24.02 2.84 0.68
N ALA A 433 24.96 2.77 1.62
CA ALA A 433 25.69 1.53 1.92
C ALA A 433 24.75 0.43 2.42
N ASP A 434 23.77 0.76 3.27
CA ASP A 434 22.76 -0.18 3.77
C ASP A 434 21.88 -0.71 2.62
N LEU A 435 21.43 0.15 1.71
CA LEU A 435 20.64 -0.24 0.53
C LEU A 435 21.44 -1.10 -0.46
N GLU A 436 22.71 -0.77 -0.69
CA GLU A 436 23.61 -1.57 -1.53
C GLU A 436 23.86 -2.94 -0.89
N SER A 437 24.13 -2.98 0.41
CA SER A 437 24.32 -4.22 1.15
C SER A 437 23.07 -5.10 1.14
N ALA A 438 21.88 -4.52 1.28
CA ALA A 438 20.61 -5.25 1.16
C ALA A 438 20.44 -5.84 -0.24
N PHE A 439 20.72 -5.05 -1.29
CA PHE A 439 20.70 -5.54 -2.68
C PHE A 439 21.64 -6.73 -2.89
N GLU A 440 22.88 -6.66 -2.40
CA GLU A 440 23.86 -7.75 -2.52
C GLU A 440 23.38 -9.04 -1.82
N LYS A 441 22.74 -8.92 -0.65
CA LYS A 441 22.16 -10.07 0.06
C LYS A 441 21.00 -10.69 -0.70
N MET A 442 20.10 -9.87 -1.25
CA MET A 442 18.98 -10.35 -2.08
C MET A 442 19.48 -11.03 -3.37
N GLU A 443 20.44 -10.42 -4.06
CA GLU A 443 21.08 -10.98 -5.25
C GLU A 443 21.74 -12.33 -4.93
N ALA A 444 22.53 -12.40 -3.85
CA ALA A 444 23.18 -13.64 -3.44
C ALA A 444 22.17 -14.75 -3.11
N SER A 445 21.03 -14.43 -2.50
CA SER A 445 19.99 -15.43 -2.20
C SER A 445 19.42 -16.07 -3.46
N LEU A 446 19.02 -15.24 -4.43
CA LEU A 446 18.43 -15.70 -5.69
C LEU A 446 19.41 -16.55 -6.52
N LEU A 447 20.68 -16.18 -6.52
CA LEU A 447 21.71 -16.91 -7.25
C LEU A 447 22.04 -18.26 -6.59
N ARG A 448 22.04 -18.34 -5.24
CA ARG A 448 22.21 -19.61 -4.52
C ARG A 448 21.13 -20.61 -4.89
N GLU A 449 19.86 -20.20 -4.86
CA GLU A 449 18.72 -21.08 -5.19
C GLU A 449 18.76 -21.57 -6.65
N SER A 450 19.17 -20.70 -7.59
CA SER A 450 19.35 -21.08 -9.00
C SER A 450 20.41 -22.17 -9.16
N SER A 451 21.55 -21.99 -8.51
CA SER A 451 22.66 -22.94 -8.61
C SER A 451 22.33 -24.30 -8.00
N SER A 452 21.52 -24.35 -6.93
CA SER A 452 21.06 -25.62 -6.38
C SER A 452 20.15 -26.38 -7.34
N ASP A 453 19.22 -25.70 -8.02
CA ASP A 453 18.29 -26.36 -8.95
C ASP A 453 19.01 -26.87 -10.21
N GLU A 454 19.98 -26.11 -10.74
CA GLU A 454 20.79 -26.55 -11.88
C GLU A 454 21.71 -27.72 -11.52
N ILE A 455 22.41 -27.65 -10.38
CA ILE A 455 23.30 -28.73 -9.93
C ILE A 455 22.52 -30.02 -9.67
N VAL A 456 21.31 -29.93 -9.09
CA VAL A 456 20.48 -31.11 -8.82
C VAL A 456 19.95 -31.73 -10.12
N ASN A 457 19.62 -30.92 -11.13
CA ASN A 457 19.14 -31.41 -12.42
C ASN A 457 20.26 -31.95 -13.33
N ASP A 458 21.47 -31.40 -13.27
CA ASP A 458 22.61 -31.85 -14.08
C ASP A 458 23.38 -33.04 -13.48
N MET A 459 23.24 -33.33 -12.17
CA MET A 459 23.99 -34.39 -11.49
C MET A 459 23.20 -35.66 -11.16
N LEU A 460 21.90 -35.74 -11.48
CA LEU A 460 21.08 -36.92 -11.17
C LEU A 460 20.52 -37.54 -12.45
N ASP A 461 21.11 -38.65 -12.90
CA ASP A 461 20.51 -39.53 -13.90
C ASP A 461 19.50 -40.49 -13.23
N ASP A 462 18.55 -41.04 -13.99
CA ASP A 462 17.57 -42.05 -13.52
C ASP A 462 18.21 -43.28 -12.83
N ASN A 463 19.53 -43.49 -13.05
CA ASN A 463 20.32 -44.58 -12.47
C ASN A 463 20.85 -44.30 -11.06
N ASP A 464 20.78 -43.06 -10.54
CA ASP A 464 21.30 -42.68 -9.21
C ASP A 464 20.28 -42.91 -8.06
N PHE A 465 19.06 -43.31 -8.41
CA PHE A 465 18.00 -43.69 -7.48
C PHE A 465 17.98 -45.21 -7.28
N VAL A 466 18.44 -45.67 -6.11
CA VAL A 466 18.37 -47.09 -5.73
C VAL A 466 17.10 -47.32 -4.91
N MET A 467 16.27 -48.29 -5.32
CA MET A 467 15.08 -48.66 -4.56
C MET A 467 15.47 -49.34 -3.24
N SER A 468 14.91 -48.85 -2.14
CA SER A 468 14.96 -49.53 -0.84
C SER A 468 14.28 -50.89 -0.93
N ALA A 469 14.61 -51.81 -0.02
CA ALA A 469 13.93 -53.11 0.10
C ALA A 469 12.41 -53.00 0.37
N GLN A 470 11.91 -51.78 0.64
CA GLN A 470 10.49 -51.45 0.86
C GLN A 470 9.86 -50.67 -0.32
N GLY A 471 10.58 -50.49 -1.43
CA GLY A 471 10.07 -49.83 -2.64
C GLY A 471 10.17 -48.30 -2.66
N THR A 472 10.97 -47.69 -1.78
CA THR A 472 11.18 -46.24 -1.74
C THR A 472 12.49 -45.87 -2.47
N PRO A 473 12.52 -44.91 -3.41
CA PRO A 473 13.77 -44.44 -4.00
C PRO A 473 14.69 -43.81 -2.95
N ILE A 474 15.97 -44.19 -2.93
CA ILE A 474 17.03 -43.60 -2.10
C ILE A 474 18.17 -43.16 -3.02
N VAL A 475 18.64 -41.91 -2.89
CA VAL A 475 19.76 -41.37 -3.66
C VAL A 475 21.08 -41.86 -3.06
N ALA A 476 21.92 -42.52 -3.86
CA ALA A 476 23.03 -43.33 -3.35
C ALA A 476 24.29 -42.57 -2.88
N ASN A 477 24.46 -41.27 -3.19
CA ASN A 477 25.72 -40.54 -2.92
C ASN A 477 25.53 -39.08 -2.44
N SER A 478 24.71 -38.84 -1.41
CA SER A 478 24.33 -37.48 -0.98
C SER A 478 25.24 -36.81 0.06
N PHE A 479 26.38 -37.39 0.45
CA PHE A 479 27.24 -36.81 1.50
C PHE A 479 28.64 -36.47 0.98
N LYS A 480 28.92 -35.16 0.87
CA LYS A 480 30.24 -34.48 0.74
C LYS A 480 30.68 -33.91 -0.63
N LEU A 481 29.79 -33.62 -1.57
CA LEU A 481 30.17 -32.87 -2.79
C LEU A 481 29.69 -31.41 -2.84
N GLY A 482 28.58 -31.07 -2.18
CA GLY A 482 27.91 -29.77 -2.34
C GLY A 482 28.70 -28.54 -1.85
N SER A 483 29.47 -28.63 -0.77
CA SER A 483 30.12 -27.44 -0.19
C SER A 483 31.45 -27.05 -0.83
N SER A 484 32.11 -27.95 -1.56
CA SER A 484 33.47 -27.70 -2.11
C SER A 484 33.47 -27.25 -3.57
N LEU A 485 32.37 -27.46 -4.30
CA LEU A 485 32.24 -27.08 -5.73
C LEU A 485 31.53 -25.73 -5.95
N ILE A 486 30.76 -25.21 -4.98
CA ILE A 486 30.10 -23.89 -5.06
C ILE A 486 31.10 -22.75 -5.31
N ASN A 487 32.34 -22.89 -4.82
CA ASN A 487 33.39 -21.88 -5.03
C ASN A 487 33.99 -21.86 -6.45
N PHE A 488 33.65 -22.82 -7.31
CA PHE A 488 34.20 -22.96 -8.67
C PHE A 488 33.20 -22.66 -9.80
N VAL A 489 31.94 -22.38 -9.48
CA VAL A 489 30.94 -21.94 -10.46
C VAL A 489 31.11 -20.43 -10.70
N PRO A 490 31.22 -19.94 -11.95
CA PRO A 490 31.21 -18.51 -12.22
C PRO A 490 29.99 -17.88 -11.54
N LYS A 491 30.19 -16.86 -10.70
CA LYS A 491 29.08 -16.12 -10.10
C LYS A 491 28.34 -15.39 -11.23
N GLU A 492 27.30 -16.01 -11.76
CA GLU A 492 26.32 -15.29 -12.56
C GLU A 492 25.86 -14.08 -11.76
N LYS A 493 25.77 -12.92 -12.41
CA LYS A 493 25.22 -11.72 -11.79
C LYS A 493 23.78 -11.58 -12.24
N LEU A 494 22.95 -10.99 -11.39
CA LEU A 494 21.56 -10.72 -11.78
C LEU A 494 21.58 -9.74 -12.96
N GLU A 495 20.86 -10.07 -14.02
CA GLU A 495 20.74 -9.17 -15.17
C GLU A 495 19.79 -8.02 -14.83
N ILE A 496 20.27 -6.79 -15.00
CA ILE A 496 19.60 -5.57 -14.54
C ILE A 496 19.18 -4.75 -15.75
N VAL A 497 17.93 -4.25 -15.75
CA VAL A 497 17.45 -3.30 -16.77
C VAL A 497 17.89 -1.89 -16.41
N CYS A 498 17.65 -1.47 -15.15
CA CYS A 498 18.13 -0.21 -14.61
C CYS A 498 18.16 -0.21 -13.08
N LYS A 499 18.96 0.69 -12.51
CA LYS A 499 18.94 1.08 -11.10
C LYS A 499 18.63 2.57 -10.99
N LEU A 500 17.86 2.95 -9.99
CA LEU A 500 17.54 4.34 -9.68
C LEU A 500 17.77 4.56 -8.18
N GLY A 501 18.60 5.53 -7.82
CA GLY A 501 18.79 5.96 -6.43
C GLY A 501 18.42 7.44 -6.28
N TYR A 502 17.76 7.82 -5.19
CA TYR A 502 17.44 9.22 -4.89
C TYR A 502 17.08 9.38 -3.41
N VAL A 503 17.14 10.62 -2.94
CA VAL A 503 16.76 10.99 -1.56
C VAL A 503 15.54 11.89 -1.61
N GLN A 504 14.53 11.55 -0.82
CA GLN A 504 13.33 12.34 -0.60
C GLN A 504 13.42 13.02 0.77
N LYS A 505 13.15 14.33 0.82
CA LYS A 505 13.02 15.12 2.05
C LYS A 505 11.54 15.29 2.39
N THR A 506 11.15 14.91 3.59
CA THR A 506 9.82 15.18 4.16
C THR A 506 9.96 15.81 5.54
N PHE A 507 8.87 16.39 6.04
CA PHE A 507 8.77 16.83 7.43
C PHE A 507 7.87 15.90 8.25
N ILE A 508 7.32 14.84 7.64
CA ILE A 508 6.58 13.80 8.36
C ILE A 508 7.57 12.91 9.13
N ASN A 509 7.34 12.76 10.43
CA ASN A 509 8.11 11.85 11.27
C ASN A 509 7.89 10.40 10.79
N PRO A 510 8.93 9.55 10.69
CA PRO A 510 8.76 8.15 10.31
C PRO A 510 7.77 7.33 11.13
N ASP A 511 7.46 7.71 12.37
CA ASP A 511 6.40 7.08 13.18
C ASP A 511 5.01 7.73 13.04
N LEU A 512 4.87 8.70 12.13
CA LEU A 512 3.65 9.47 11.85
C LEU A 512 3.10 10.27 13.04
N SER A 513 3.87 10.45 14.12
CA SER A 513 3.42 11.17 15.32
C SER A 513 2.91 12.57 15.03
N ASN A 514 3.55 13.32 14.12
CA ASN A 514 3.12 14.66 13.71
C ASN A 514 2.00 14.69 12.66
N ILE A 515 1.51 13.53 12.22
CA ILE A 515 0.29 13.39 11.41
C ILE A 515 -0.89 13.07 12.32
N PHE A 516 -0.69 12.18 13.29
CA PHE A 516 -1.73 11.78 14.23
C PHE A 516 -1.93 12.77 15.39
N LYS A 517 -0.90 13.56 15.73
CA LYS A 517 -0.96 14.66 16.70
C LYS A 517 -0.34 15.92 16.10
N PRO A 518 -0.96 16.47 15.05
CA PRO A 518 -0.40 17.63 14.36
C PRO A 518 -0.61 18.90 15.19
N ASP A 519 0.36 19.80 15.13
CA ASP A 519 0.26 21.15 15.70
C ASP A 519 0.99 22.17 14.81
N GLU A 520 0.91 23.45 15.18
CA GLU A 520 1.57 24.54 14.45
C GLU A 520 3.10 24.48 14.51
N GLU A 521 3.71 23.67 15.39
CA GLU A 521 5.15 23.52 15.51
C GLU A 521 5.68 22.38 14.63
N ASN A 522 4.91 21.30 14.51
CA ASN A 522 5.37 20.00 14.02
C ASN A 522 4.83 19.59 12.63
N ASN A 523 3.80 20.25 12.10
CA ASN A 523 3.17 19.89 10.82
C ASN A 523 2.95 21.12 9.92
N ILE A 524 3.35 21.01 8.65
CA ILE A 524 3.34 22.15 7.71
C ILE A 524 1.92 22.63 7.39
N VAL A 525 0.92 21.73 7.41
CA VAL A 525 -0.47 22.05 7.12
C VAL A 525 -1.01 23.09 8.12
N TYR A 526 -0.52 23.07 9.36
CA TYR A 526 -0.94 23.97 10.43
C TYR A 526 -0.13 25.27 10.48
N LYS A 527 0.95 25.39 9.70
CA LYS A 527 1.71 26.65 9.59
C LYS A 527 0.96 27.67 8.76
N ASN A 528 1.10 28.93 9.16
CA ASN A 528 0.47 30.07 8.50
C ASN A 528 1.46 30.82 7.62
N VAL A 529 1.06 31.11 6.37
CA VAL A 529 1.82 31.96 5.46
C VAL A 529 1.42 33.42 5.70
N LYS A 530 2.13 34.08 6.66
CA LYS A 530 1.79 35.44 7.13
C LYS A 530 1.67 36.46 6.01
N ASP A 531 2.54 36.37 5.01
CA ASP A 531 2.60 37.31 3.88
C ASP A 531 1.43 37.11 2.88
N ALA A 532 0.62 36.06 3.05
CA ALA A 532 -0.50 35.69 2.17
C ALA A 532 -1.86 35.63 2.91
N ASN A 533 -2.02 36.34 4.04
CA ASN A 533 -3.25 36.39 4.84
C ASN A 533 -3.85 35.00 5.17
N ASN A 534 -3.00 33.97 5.32
CA ASN A 534 -3.41 32.58 5.54
C ASN A 534 -4.30 31.99 4.42
N GLU A 535 -4.23 32.51 3.20
CA GLU A 535 -4.94 31.95 2.03
C GLU A 535 -4.20 30.79 1.38
N ILE A 536 -2.91 30.62 1.70
CA ILE A 536 -2.07 29.55 1.16
C ILE A 536 -1.86 28.46 2.23
N ILE A 537 -2.06 27.21 1.84
CA ILE A 537 -1.75 26.02 2.63
C ILE A 537 -0.75 25.18 1.84
N PHE A 538 0.36 24.80 2.47
CA PHE A 538 1.29 23.84 1.91
C PHE A 538 0.92 22.43 2.37
N THR A 539 0.95 21.46 1.46
CA THR A 539 0.75 20.04 1.81
C THR A 539 2.06 19.42 2.28
N ASN A 540 1.98 18.24 2.90
CA ASN A 540 3.17 17.48 3.28
C ASN A 540 3.74 16.72 2.08
N MET A 541 5.06 16.51 2.06
CA MET A 541 5.63 15.48 1.20
C MET A 541 5.26 14.08 1.71
N PRO A 542 5.17 13.05 0.83
CA PRO A 542 4.81 11.70 1.25
C PRO A 542 5.67 11.18 2.41
N SER A 543 5.06 10.40 3.31
CA SER A 543 5.75 9.80 4.45
C SER A 543 6.67 8.65 4.05
N SER A 544 7.56 8.26 4.96
CA SER A 544 8.39 7.05 4.83
C SER A 544 7.63 5.75 5.09
N GLU A 545 6.39 5.83 5.60
CA GLU A 545 5.58 4.68 5.89
C GLU A 545 5.36 3.84 4.62
N LEU A 546 5.62 2.54 4.71
CA LEU A 546 5.46 1.61 3.58
C LEU A 546 4.00 1.46 3.17
N SER A 547 3.08 1.71 4.11
CA SER A 547 1.64 1.71 3.87
C SER A 547 1.08 3.12 3.59
N TYR A 548 -0.24 3.17 3.34
CA TYR A 548 -0.98 4.42 3.19
C TYR A 548 -1.43 5.04 4.52
N ASP A 549 -1.01 4.49 5.66
CA ASP A 549 -1.37 5.01 6.97
C ASP A 549 -0.99 6.48 7.15
N GLY A 550 -1.86 7.22 7.84
CA GLY A 550 -1.77 8.67 8.01
C GLY A 550 -2.20 9.49 6.78
N THR A 551 -2.31 8.90 5.59
CA THR A 551 -2.68 9.65 4.36
C THR A 551 -4.05 10.31 4.49
N ILE A 552 -5.07 9.57 4.95
CA ILE A 552 -6.42 10.11 5.11
C ILE A 552 -6.49 11.12 6.24
N THR A 553 -5.79 10.88 7.35
CA THR A 553 -5.67 11.83 8.46
C THR A 553 -5.11 13.17 7.98
N ASP A 554 -4.02 13.14 7.20
CA ASP A 554 -3.39 14.36 6.67
C ASP A 554 -4.32 15.11 5.70
N VAL A 555 -5.02 14.39 4.82
CA VAL A 555 -6.00 15.01 3.90
C VAL A 555 -7.18 15.61 4.66
N LYS A 556 -7.69 14.93 5.69
CA LYS A 556 -8.73 15.47 6.57
C LYS A 556 -8.27 16.75 7.28
N SER A 557 -7.01 16.81 7.73
CA SER A 557 -6.44 18.05 8.30
C SER A 557 -6.45 19.21 7.31
N ILE A 558 -6.10 18.97 6.04
CA ILE A 558 -6.16 20.02 5.01
C ILE A 558 -7.62 20.42 4.74
N TYR A 559 -8.51 19.43 4.58
CA TYR A 559 -9.93 19.64 4.36
C TYR A 559 -10.55 20.49 5.47
N GLN A 560 -10.28 20.17 6.74
CA GLN A 560 -10.76 20.91 7.90
C GLN A 560 -10.28 22.37 7.91
N LYS A 561 -9.06 22.66 7.42
CA LYS A 561 -8.58 24.05 7.31
C LYS A 561 -9.29 24.85 6.22
N ILE A 562 -9.94 24.19 5.27
CA ILE A 562 -10.74 24.81 4.22
C ILE A 562 -12.19 24.99 4.71
N THR A 563 -12.82 23.90 5.18
CA THR A 563 -14.26 23.86 5.47
C THR A 563 -14.62 24.15 6.94
N GLY A 564 -13.65 24.05 7.85
CA GLY A 564 -13.85 24.20 9.30
C GLY A 564 -14.24 22.92 10.04
N THR A 565 -14.65 21.85 9.33
CA THR A 565 -15.04 20.56 9.91
C THR A 565 -14.61 19.39 8.99
N THR A 566 -14.73 18.15 9.48
CA THR A 566 -14.53 16.93 8.68
C THR A 566 -15.78 16.08 8.55
N ASP A 567 -16.92 16.54 9.06
CA ASP A 567 -18.16 15.76 9.15
C ASP A 567 -18.69 15.37 7.77
N ASP A 568 -18.56 16.26 6.80
CA ASP A 568 -18.95 16.13 5.40
C ASP A 568 -17.86 15.50 4.51
N PHE A 569 -16.73 15.05 5.09
CA PHE A 569 -15.63 14.47 4.32
C PHE A 569 -16.08 13.19 3.58
N PHE A 570 -16.27 13.32 2.26
CA PHE A 570 -16.85 12.29 1.40
C PHE A 570 -18.19 11.74 1.93
N ASP A 571 -19.01 12.57 2.56
CA ASP A 571 -20.39 12.23 2.87
C ASP A 571 -21.26 12.45 1.64
N VAL A 572 -21.28 11.45 0.77
CA VAL A 572 -21.99 11.48 -0.51
C VAL A 572 -22.97 10.32 -0.53
N ASP A 573 -24.24 10.65 -0.71
CA ASP A 573 -25.29 9.67 -0.96
C ASP A 573 -25.25 9.27 -2.45
N PHE A 574 -25.04 7.99 -2.69
CA PHE A 574 -24.99 7.43 -4.03
C PHE A 574 -26.12 6.41 -4.28
N GLU A 575 -27.19 6.45 -3.48
CA GLU A 575 -28.33 5.49 -3.55
C GLU A 575 -28.98 5.45 -4.94
N ASP A 576 -29.11 6.58 -5.64
CA ASP A 576 -29.74 6.65 -6.97
C ASP A 576 -28.98 5.86 -8.07
N ASP A 577 -27.66 5.66 -7.89
CA ASP A 577 -26.78 4.98 -8.85
C ASP A 577 -26.70 3.45 -8.64
N GLU A 578 -27.11 2.95 -7.47
CA GLU A 578 -27.06 1.51 -7.13
C GLU A 578 -28.10 0.71 -7.92
N ASP A 579 -29.29 1.30 -8.07
CA ASP A 579 -30.41 0.74 -8.79
C ASP A 579 -30.14 0.53 -10.29
N GLU A 580 -29.26 1.31 -10.91
CA GLU A 580 -28.92 1.21 -12.34
C GLU A 580 -27.81 0.18 -12.61
N TYR A 581 -26.83 0.07 -11.71
CA TYR A 581 -25.72 -0.87 -11.86
C TYR A 581 -26.14 -2.33 -11.61
N ASP A 582 -26.92 -2.57 -10.55
CA ASP A 582 -27.41 -3.92 -10.21
C ASP A 582 -28.42 -4.42 -11.25
N ARG A 583 -29.24 -3.53 -11.84
CA ARG A 583 -30.13 -3.89 -12.95
C ARG A 583 -29.37 -4.35 -14.19
N ASN A 584 -28.20 -3.79 -14.47
CA ASN A 584 -27.43 -4.09 -15.66
C ASN A 584 -26.49 -5.30 -15.52
N ASN A 585 -26.16 -5.71 -14.28
CA ASN A 585 -25.18 -6.77 -14.01
C ASN A 585 -25.74 -8.01 -13.29
N GLN A 586 -27.06 -8.17 -13.15
CA GLN A 586 -27.63 -9.40 -12.60
C GLN A 586 -27.36 -10.62 -13.52
N PRO A 587 -26.72 -11.70 -13.02
CA PRO A 587 -26.65 -12.95 -13.75
C PRO A 587 -28.05 -13.59 -13.83
N VAL A 588 -28.51 -13.89 -15.04
CA VAL A 588 -29.79 -14.58 -15.27
C VAL A 588 -29.75 -15.98 -14.64
N VAL A 589 -30.35 -16.14 -13.46
CA VAL A 589 -30.49 -17.43 -12.78
C VAL A 589 -31.60 -18.24 -13.45
N PRO A 590 -31.34 -19.44 -13.99
CA PRO A 590 -32.41 -20.31 -14.48
C PRO A 590 -33.22 -20.88 -13.30
N PRO A 591 -34.54 -21.12 -13.47
CA PRO A 591 -35.38 -21.55 -12.36
C PRO A 591 -34.97 -22.94 -11.86
N LYS A 592 -34.79 -23.06 -10.53
CA LYS A 592 -34.44 -24.31 -9.85
C LYS A 592 -35.53 -25.37 -10.07
N ARG A 593 -35.14 -26.53 -10.62
CA ARG A 593 -35.94 -27.77 -10.51
C ARG A 593 -35.81 -28.32 -9.09
N ALA A 594 -36.95 -28.63 -8.47
CA ALA A 594 -37.01 -29.33 -7.20
C ALA A 594 -36.60 -30.81 -7.37
N SER A 595 -35.71 -31.31 -6.51
CA SER A 595 -35.58 -32.75 -6.26
C SER A 595 -35.04 -33.04 -4.85
N VAL A 596 -35.99 -33.45 -4.00
CA VAL A 596 -36.00 -34.59 -3.06
C VAL A 596 -34.73 -34.94 -2.24
N VAL A 597 -35.00 -35.02 -0.93
CA VAL A 597 -34.21 -35.45 0.22
C VAL A 597 -33.63 -36.87 0.08
N GLY A 598 -32.40 -37.05 0.56
CA GLY A 598 -31.82 -38.34 0.95
C GLY A 598 -30.58 -38.12 1.81
N GLY A 599 -30.67 -38.42 3.11
CA GLY A 599 -29.55 -38.29 4.05
C GLY A 599 -28.66 -39.54 4.12
N ILE A 600 -27.44 -39.37 4.65
CA ILE A 600 -26.80 -40.19 5.72
C ILE A 600 -25.34 -39.71 5.93
N VAL A 601 -25.09 -39.22 7.16
CA VAL A 601 -23.97 -39.41 8.11
C VAL A 601 -22.50 -39.52 7.63
N GLY A 602 -21.66 -38.62 8.17
CA GLY A 602 -20.46 -39.01 8.92
C GLY A 602 -19.11 -38.47 8.43
N GLY A 603 -18.50 -37.56 9.19
CA GLY A 603 -17.07 -37.21 9.06
C GLY A 603 -16.75 -35.80 9.52
N GLY A 604 -16.71 -35.58 10.84
CA GLY A 604 -16.38 -34.29 11.43
C GLY A 604 -14.90 -33.95 11.34
N VAL A 605 -14.60 -32.76 10.81
CA VAL A 605 -13.40 -31.98 11.11
C VAL A 605 -13.87 -30.54 11.32
N SER A 606 -14.14 -30.16 12.57
CA SER A 606 -14.48 -28.79 12.93
C SER A 606 -13.20 -27.97 13.02
N GLY A 607 -12.76 -27.40 11.89
CA GLY A 607 -11.80 -26.30 11.88
C GLY A 607 -12.50 -25.03 12.34
N THR A 608 -12.18 -24.55 13.54
CA THR A 608 -12.66 -23.24 14.02
C THR A 608 -11.77 -22.13 13.44
N ASN A 609 -12.29 -21.44 12.41
CA ASN A 609 -11.71 -20.22 11.81
C ASN A 609 -11.86 -19.02 12.76
N LEU A 610 -11.04 -17.98 12.59
CA LEU A 610 -11.14 -16.71 13.35
C LEU A 610 -12.54 -16.05 13.22
N ALA A 611 -13.22 -16.27 12.09
CA ALA A 611 -14.62 -15.88 11.90
C ALA A 611 -15.58 -16.47 12.95
N ALA A 612 -15.34 -17.70 13.41
CA ALA A 612 -16.17 -18.35 14.44
C ALA A 612 -15.96 -17.76 15.84
N LEU A 613 -14.86 -17.03 16.08
CA LEU A 613 -14.66 -16.27 17.32
C LEU A 613 -15.42 -14.94 17.32
N ARG A 614 -15.66 -14.35 16.14
CA ARG A 614 -16.46 -13.13 16.00
C ARG A 614 -17.96 -13.39 16.25
N GLU A 615 -18.47 -14.55 15.85
CA GLU A 615 -19.85 -15.00 16.15
C GLU A 615 -20.10 -15.33 17.63
N GLN A 616 -19.06 -15.63 18.42
CA GLN A 616 -19.23 -15.85 19.87
C GLN A 616 -19.52 -14.55 20.64
N LEU A 617 -19.18 -13.39 20.08
CA LEU A 617 -19.47 -12.08 20.68
C LEU A 617 -20.93 -11.63 20.45
N SER A 618 -21.56 -12.02 19.33
CA SER A 618 -22.97 -11.66 19.06
C SER A 618 -23.99 -12.49 19.84
N ASN A 619 -23.59 -13.63 20.41
CA ASN A 619 -24.49 -14.57 21.09
C ASN A 619 -24.37 -14.60 22.63
N GLN A 620 -23.54 -13.76 23.25
CA GLN A 620 -23.43 -13.65 24.71
C GLN A 620 -24.13 -12.42 25.30
N GLY A 621 -25.10 -11.84 24.58
CA GLY A 621 -25.86 -10.66 25.00
C GLY A 621 -27.32 -10.93 25.41
N ASN A 622 -27.75 -12.18 25.61
CA ASN A 622 -29.13 -12.46 26.03
C ASN A 622 -29.21 -13.59 27.06
N GLY A 623 -29.36 -13.22 28.32
CA GLY A 623 -29.57 -14.15 29.42
C GLY A 623 -29.60 -13.48 30.78
N ASN A 624 -30.65 -12.72 31.07
CA ASN A 624 -31.35 -12.78 32.37
C ASN A 624 -32.61 -11.91 32.35
N GLU A 625 -33.76 -12.57 32.26
CA GLU A 625 -35.02 -12.04 32.76
C GLU A 625 -34.97 -12.02 34.30
N ASN A 626 -35.14 -10.85 34.90
CA ASN A 626 -35.94 -10.67 36.12
C ASN A 626 -36.23 -9.18 36.32
N ALA A 627 -37.53 -8.87 36.36
CA ALA A 627 -38.10 -7.56 36.58
C ALA A 627 -37.81 -7.01 37.99
N ILE A 628 -37.69 -5.69 38.11
CA ILE A 628 -38.27 -4.83 39.16
C ILE A 628 -38.23 -3.38 38.65
N ASP A 629 -39.40 -2.73 38.67
CA ASP A 629 -39.62 -1.29 38.46
C ASP A 629 -38.80 -0.44 39.44
N SER A 630 -38.13 0.59 38.92
CA SER A 630 -38.02 1.89 39.60
C SER A 630 -37.54 2.96 38.62
N ASP A 631 -38.39 3.97 38.42
CA ASP A 631 -38.11 5.22 37.71
C ASP A 631 -36.87 5.92 38.26
N GLU A 632 -35.82 6.06 37.43
CA GLU A 632 -34.82 7.12 37.55
C GLU A 632 -34.55 7.73 36.17
N GLU A 633 -34.76 9.04 36.08
CA GLU A 633 -34.55 9.88 34.89
C GLU A 633 -33.09 9.76 34.41
N MET A 634 -32.88 9.08 33.27
CA MET A 634 -31.61 9.17 32.54
C MET A 634 -31.64 10.40 31.64
N GLN A 635 -30.72 11.32 31.92
CA GLN A 635 -30.31 12.36 30.99
C GLN A 635 -29.70 11.69 29.75
N GLU A 636 -30.32 11.90 28.58
CA GLU A 636 -29.72 11.62 27.29
C GLU A 636 -28.53 12.57 27.10
N GLU A 637 -27.31 12.07 27.31
CA GLU A 637 -26.13 12.69 26.69
C GLU A 637 -26.20 12.38 25.20
N GLU A 638 -26.52 13.41 24.41
CA GLU A 638 -26.36 13.42 22.97
C GLU A 638 -24.89 13.09 22.63
N ASP A 639 -24.66 11.88 22.12
CA ASP A 639 -23.40 11.48 21.52
C ASP A 639 -23.21 12.28 20.22
N GLN A 640 -22.57 13.44 20.35
CA GLN A 640 -22.23 14.32 19.23
C GLN A 640 -21.17 13.63 18.35
N GLY A 641 -21.64 13.03 17.25
CA GLY A 641 -21.01 13.14 15.93
C GLY A 641 -19.50 12.94 15.84
N ARG A 642 -18.92 11.94 16.49
CA ARG A 642 -17.56 11.50 16.13
C ARG A 642 -17.62 10.62 14.89
N GLY A 643 -17.22 11.17 13.75
CA GLY A 643 -16.97 10.37 12.54
C GLY A 643 -15.94 9.26 12.80
N PRO A 644 -15.83 8.24 11.92
CA PRO A 644 -14.91 7.12 12.16
C PRO A 644 -13.47 7.64 12.31
N GLU A 645 -12.90 7.42 13.50
CA GLU A 645 -11.54 7.81 13.85
C GLU A 645 -10.51 6.97 13.05
N PRO A 646 -9.32 7.53 12.72
CA PRO A 646 -8.27 6.81 12.01
C PRO A 646 -7.89 5.51 12.72
N PHE A 647 -7.51 4.46 11.96
CA PHE A 647 -7.04 3.21 12.57
C PHE A 647 -5.91 3.49 13.59
N GLY A 648 -6.17 3.13 14.85
CA GLY A 648 -5.22 3.31 15.95
C GLY A 648 -5.22 4.71 16.60
N ALA A 649 -6.14 5.63 16.26
CA ALA A 649 -6.26 6.94 16.91
C ALA A 649 -6.61 6.82 18.41
N ASP A 650 -7.64 6.06 18.76
CA ASP A 650 -7.96 5.70 20.16
C ASP A 650 -6.78 5.00 20.87
N GLU A 651 -6.07 4.15 20.12
CA GLU A 651 -4.91 3.42 20.62
C GLU A 651 -3.67 4.32 20.75
N MET A 652 -3.67 5.48 20.07
CA MET A 652 -2.69 6.57 20.16
C MET A 652 -2.97 7.53 21.34
N GLU A 653 -4.08 7.36 22.05
CA GLU A 653 -4.42 8.08 23.29
C GLU A 653 -3.97 7.35 24.57
N LEU A 654 -3.57 6.07 24.48
CA LEU A 654 -3.11 5.22 25.60
C LEU A 654 -1.97 5.79 26.46
#